data_AF-A0A1D9CYY7-F1
#
_entry.id   AF-A0A1D9CYY7-F1
#
_cell.length_a   1.000
_cell.length_b   1.000
_cell.length_c   1.000
_cell.angle_alpha   90.00
_cell.angle_beta   90.00
_cell.angle_gamma   90.00
#
_symmetry.space_group_name_H-M   'P 1'
#
loop_
_entity.id
_entity.type
_entity.pdbx_description
1 polymer ?
#
loop_
_entity_poly.entity_id
_entity_poly.type
_entity_poly.pdbx_seq_one_letter_code
_entity_poly.pdbx_strand_id
1 'polypeptide(L)'
;MFSKILIANRGEIACRVAATAKRLGVSTVAVYSDADREAKHVAVCDEAIYLGGSAPKDSYLKGDAIIAIAKQTGAEAIHPGYGFLSENADFAQACQEAGLVFIGPSAEAIRAMGGKSESKRLMEAAGVPLIPGYHGDNQDAQFLQQQADDIGYPVLIKASAGGGGKGMRIVEQSSDFIDLLDSCRREAITSFGNDQVLIEKYALKPRHIEIQVFGDTHGNYVHLFERDCSVQRRHQKVLEEAPAPGVDRAMREAMGTAAIEAARAVNYVGAGTVEFIVEQREGTMNFYFMEMNTRLQVEHPVSEAITGVDLVEWQLLVAAGQPLPKSQDDLTINGHAIEARICAENPDNNFLPATGTLFTYQKPEHSTFVIDKNGADVRIDDGVREGDVISPFYDSMIAKLIVHAPTREQALARLDRALAQTRIVGLPNNVAFLRYILNTDSFNNANLDTALIEREQDKLFDQHPLGLSTLVVTAITQQLASEAVLQKIDNDPFSKPTGFRAYSDYTRSFSLIYNEQSYYARISNWHNVSGAERKKGGDNLSSFALVIGKEVANTQDDSNINVAAQTETVYEGQVSYDSSDAHNHTLWLEGGRISAQSWVSNETVYVFTDSGCDEITLIDVMAHVGEDTAAVGSLKSPMPGQVVAFKVAVGDTVKKGEPLAVIEAMKIEHTITAPNDGVVAELLFAAGDLVADGDELLRIDSESE
;
A
#
# COMPACT_ATOMS: atom_id res chain seq x y z
N MET A 1 -18.28 6.38 30.70
CA MET A 1 -16.97 6.33 30.02
C MET A 1 -16.25 5.10 30.53
N PHE A 2 -15.63 4.33 29.64
CA PHE A 2 -14.85 3.15 30.03
C PHE A 2 -13.60 3.56 30.81
N SER A 3 -13.20 2.74 31.76
CA SER A 3 -11.92 2.82 32.46
C SER A 3 -10.83 2.02 31.73
N LYS A 4 -11.18 0.88 31.12
CA LYS A 4 -10.24 0.02 30.38
C LYS A 4 -10.92 -0.65 29.18
N ILE A 5 -10.23 -0.68 28.04
CA ILE A 5 -10.67 -1.38 26.83
C ILE A 5 -9.58 -2.33 26.31
N LEU A 6 -9.98 -3.39 25.63
CA LEU A 6 -9.11 -4.24 24.83
C LEU A 6 -9.23 -3.86 23.36
N ILE A 7 -8.10 -3.75 22.67
CA ILE A 7 -8.05 -3.50 21.23
C ILE A 7 -7.77 -4.83 20.53
N ALA A 8 -8.78 -5.38 19.86
CA ALA A 8 -8.74 -6.68 19.18
C ALA A 8 -8.20 -6.55 17.75
N ASN A 9 -7.07 -5.87 17.60
CA ASN A 9 -6.43 -5.61 16.31
C ASN A 9 -4.91 -5.36 16.49
N ARG A 10 -4.22 -5.07 15.39
CA ARG A 10 -2.77 -4.81 15.33
C ARG A 10 -2.45 -3.58 14.48
N GLY A 11 -1.15 -3.28 14.36
CA GLY A 11 -0.66 -2.30 13.39
C GLY A 11 -1.13 -0.87 13.68
N GLU A 12 -1.33 -0.10 12.60
CA GLU A 12 -1.68 1.32 12.68
C GLU A 12 -3.01 1.52 13.42
N ILE A 13 -4.03 0.69 13.17
CA ILE A 13 -5.37 0.91 13.73
C ILE A 13 -5.38 0.67 15.24
N ALA A 14 -4.59 -0.27 15.72
CA ALA A 14 -4.43 -0.46 17.15
C ALA A 14 -3.76 0.77 17.80
N CYS A 15 -2.75 1.34 17.14
CA CYS A 15 -2.11 2.58 17.60
C CYS A 15 -3.08 3.78 17.55
N ARG A 16 -3.89 3.90 16.49
CA ARG A 16 -4.91 4.94 16.29
C ARG A 16 -5.95 4.91 17.40
N VAL A 17 -6.45 3.73 17.76
CA VAL A 17 -7.42 3.57 18.84
C VAL A 17 -6.79 3.86 20.20
N ALA A 18 -5.58 3.34 20.44
CA ALA A 18 -4.85 3.57 21.68
C ALA A 18 -4.56 5.06 21.92
N ALA A 19 -4.21 5.81 20.87
CA ALA A 19 -3.95 7.24 20.95
C ALA A 19 -5.18 8.03 21.46
N THR A 20 -6.37 7.74 20.93
CA THR A 20 -7.61 8.40 21.39
C THR A 20 -8.00 7.92 22.79
N ALA A 21 -7.93 6.63 23.08
CA ALA A 21 -8.22 6.09 24.40
C ALA A 21 -7.36 6.76 25.49
N LYS A 22 -6.04 6.87 25.24
CA LYS A 22 -5.09 7.53 26.14
C LYS A 22 -5.41 9.01 26.34
N ARG A 23 -5.78 9.74 25.27
CA ARG A 23 -6.21 11.16 25.36
C ARG A 23 -7.44 11.33 26.25
N LEU A 24 -8.35 10.36 26.23
CA LEU A 24 -9.56 10.34 27.05
C LEU A 24 -9.35 9.75 28.47
N GLY A 25 -8.14 9.32 28.80
CA GLY A 25 -7.81 8.71 30.09
C GLY A 25 -8.31 7.27 30.27
N VAL A 26 -8.57 6.56 29.16
CA VAL A 26 -8.98 5.16 29.15
C VAL A 26 -7.75 4.26 29.01
N SER A 27 -7.59 3.28 29.91
CA SER A 27 -6.49 2.30 29.85
C SER A 27 -6.69 1.33 28.70
N THR A 28 -5.60 0.86 28.10
CA THR A 28 -5.61 0.07 26.87
C THR A 28 -4.89 -1.27 27.03
N VAL A 29 -5.50 -2.33 26.52
CA VAL A 29 -4.92 -3.67 26.43
C VAL A 29 -4.74 -4.05 24.97
N ALA A 30 -3.50 -4.27 24.53
CA ALA A 30 -3.18 -4.87 23.25
C ALA A 30 -3.21 -6.40 23.32
N VAL A 31 -3.48 -7.04 22.18
CA VAL A 31 -3.18 -8.46 21.95
C VAL A 31 -2.14 -8.60 20.84
N TYR A 32 -1.27 -9.60 20.96
CA TYR A 32 -0.19 -9.80 19.98
C TYR A 32 0.08 -11.27 19.62
N SER A 33 0.45 -11.48 18.36
CA SER A 33 0.93 -12.76 17.83
C SER A 33 2.44 -12.91 18.01
N ASP A 34 3.01 -14.08 17.72
CA ASP A 34 4.47 -14.27 17.72
C ASP A 34 5.22 -13.28 16.81
N ALA A 35 4.66 -12.98 15.63
CA ALA A 35 5.23 -12.01 14.69
C ALA A 35 5.13 -10.55 15.18
N ASP A 36 4.24 -10.26 16.12
CA ASP A 36 3.96 -8.90 16.60
C ASP A 36 4.57 -8.59 17.97
N ARG A 37 5.40 -9.49 18.52
CA ARG A 37 5.97 -9.35 19.87
C ARG A 37 6.61 -7.99 20.13
N GLU A 38 7.25 -7.43 19.09
CA GLU A 38 7.93 -6.13 19.16
C GLU A 38 7.18 -5.02 18.42
N ALA A 39 5.99 -5.29 17.88
CA ALA A 39 5.23 -4.34 17.08
C ALA A 39 4.88 -3.06 17.85
N LYS A 40 4.74 -1.94 17.13
CA LYS A 40 4.48 -0.63 17.73
C LYS A 40 3.25 -0.61 18.63
N HIS A 41 2.15 -1.28 18.24
CA HIS A 41 0.92 -1.27 19.03
C HIS A 41 1.06 -1.94 20.40
N VAL A 42 1.97 -2.92 20.52
CA VAL A 42 2.32 -3.58 21.79
C VAL A 42 3.01 -2.61 22.73
N ALA A 43 3.89 -1.75 22.20
CA ALA A 43 4.66 -0.79 22.97
C ALA A 43 3.86 0.44 23.43
N VAL A 44 2.82 0.85 22.67
CA VAL A 44 2.04 2.07 22.96
C VAL A 44 0.83 1.83 23.88
N CYS A 45 0.34 0.60 23.99
CA CYS A 45 -0.74 0.26 24.91
C CYS A 45 -0.21 0.06 26.34
N ASP A 46 -1.09 0.20 27.34
CA ASP A 46 -0.70 0.13 28.75
C ASP A 46 -0.41 -1.31 29.22
N GLU A 47 -1.10 -2.29 28.64
CA GLU A 47 -0.89 -3.73 28.83
C GLU A 47 -0.87 -4.44 27.47
N ALA A 48 -0.15 -5.56 27.37
CA ALA A 48 -0.15 -6.38 26.17
C ALA A 48 -0.12 -7.88 26.50
N ILE A 49 -1.01 -8.66 25.90
CA ILE A 49 -1.18 -10.09 26.18
C ILE A 49 -0.94 -10.92 24.92
N TYR A 50 -0.17 -11.98 25.07
CA TYR A 50 0.11 -12.93 23.99
C TYR A 50 -1.16 -13.70 23.60
N LEU A 51 -1.44 -13.76 22.30
CA LEU A 51 -2.66 -14.34 21.74
C LEU A 51 -2.42 -15.70 21.07
N GLY A 52 -1.28 -15.90 20.42
CA GLY A 52 -0.96 -17.13 19.71
C GLY A 52 0.04 -16.97 18.57
N GLY A 53 0.03 -17.94 17.64
CA GLY A 53 0.96 -18.02 16.51
C GLY A 53 0.82 -16.89 15.49
N SER A 54 1.81 -16.76 14.61
CA SER A 54 1.93 -15.64 13.65
C SER A 54 0.80 -15.54 12.63
N ALA A 55 0.15 -16.65 12.25
CA ALA A 55 -0.95 -16.59 11.29
C ALA A 55 -2.23 -16.02 11.94
N PRO A 56 -3.03 -15.20 11.24
CA PRO A 56 -4.28 -14.64 11.76
C PRO A 56 -5.25 -15.67 12.36
N LYS A 57 -5.40 -16.83 11.73
CA LYS A 57 -6.24 -17.95 12.21
C LYS A 57 -5.80 -18.49 13.57
N ASP A 58 -4.52 -18.39 13.86
CA ASP A 58 -3.89 -18.88 15.08
C ASP A 58 -3.80 -17.82 16.17
N SER A 59 -4.19 -16.57 15.86
CA SER A 59 -4.15 -15.41 16.76
C SER A 59 -5.39 -14.52 16.61
N TYR A 60 -5.34 -13.45 15.81
CA TYR A 60 -6.33 -12.35 15.76
C TYR A 60 -7.76 -12.77 15.35
N LEU A 61 -7.94 -13.97 14.81
CA LEU A 61 -9.26 -14.54 14.52
C LEU A 61 -9.80 -15.46 15.63
N LYS A 62 -9.07 -15.67 16.73
CA LYS A 62 -9.51 -16.46 17.89
C LYS A 62 -10.36 -15.62 18.84
N GLY A 63 -11.62 -15.40 18.46
CA GLY A 63 -12.59 -14.62 19.24
C GLY A 63 -12.71 -15.06 20.70
N ASP A 64 -12.79 -16.37 20.96
CA ASP A 64 -12.90 -16.91 22.33
C ASP A 64 -11.68 -16.56 23.19
N ALA A 65 -10.48 -16.62 22.62
CA ALA A 65 -9.24 -16.25 23.32
C ALA A 65 -9.20 -14.76 23.62
N ILE A 66 -9.62 -13.91 22.67
CA ILE A 66 -9.70 -12.46 22.85
C ILE A 66 -10.69 -12.10 23.98
N ILE A 67 -11.86 -12.74 24.02
CA ILE A 67 -12.85 -12.53 25.09
C ILE A 67 -12.30 -12.98 26.44
N ALA A 68 -11.61 -14.13 26.49
CA ALA A 68 -10.98 -14.61 27.72
C ALA A 68 -9.92 -13.62 28.25
N ILE A 69 -9.08 -13.07 27.36
CA ILE A 69 -8.08 -12.05 27.71
C ILE A 69 -8.76 -10.77 28.21
N ALA A 70 -9.81 -10.28 27.54
CA ALA A 70 -10.54 -9.10 27.98
C ALA A 70 -11.09 -9.25 29.41
N LYS A 71 -11.65 -10.42 29.73
CA LYS A 71 -12.10 -10.74 31.10
C LYS A 71 -10.96 -10.80 32.11
N GLN A 72 -9.83 -11.42 31.73
CA GLN A 72 -8.67 -11.56 32.60
C GLN A 72 -8.04 -10.22 32.97
N THR A 73 -7.96 -9.28 32.02
CA THR A 73 -7.35 -7.96 32.22
C THR A 73 -8.31 -6.93 32.81
N GLY A 74 -9.59 -7.27 32.90
CA GLY A 74 -10.65 -6.39 33.40
C GLY A 74 -11.05 -5.30 32.41
N ALA A 75 -10.89 -5.53 31.11
CA ALA A 75 -11.42 -4.64 30.09
C ALA A 75 -12.96 -4.67 30.11
N GLU A 76 -13.60 -3.52 29.96
CA GLU A 76 -15.06 -3.38 29.96
C GLU A 76 -15.65 -3.45 28.54
N ALA A 77 -14.81 -3.21 27.54
CA ALA A 77 -15.21 -3.18 26.15
C ALA A 77 -14.08 -3.67 25.23
N ILE A 78 -14.44 -4.13 24.04
CA ILE A 78 -13.52 -4.54 22.98
C ILE A 78 -13.71 -3.63 21.78
N HIS A 79 -12.63 -2.97 21.36
CA HIS A 79 -12.58 -2.23 20.11
C HIS A 79 -12.00 -3.13 19.01
N PRO A 80 -12.77 -3.49 17.97
CA PRO A 80 -12.29 -4.43 16.94
C PRO A 80 -11.41 -3.76 15.88
N GLY A 81 -11.43 -2.42 15.76
CA GLY A 81 -10.77 -1.72 14.66
C GLY A 81 -11.47 -2.04 13.34
N TYR A 82 -10.70 -2.45 12.34
CA TYR A 82 -11.22 -2.93 11.05
C TYR A 82 -10.52 -4.21 10.60
N GLY A 83 -11.19 -4.97 9.74
CA GLY A 83 -10.76 -6.33 9.40
C GLY A 83 -10.84 -7.28 10.59
N PHE A 84 -10.22 -8.45 10.47
CA PHE A 84 -10.29 -9.53 11.47
C PHE A 84 -11.73 -9.83 11.91
N LEU A 85 -12.09 -9.50 13.15
CA LEU A 85 -13.37 -9.80 13.78
C LEU A 85 -14.34 -8.60 13.79
N SER A 86 -14.00 -7.46 13.16
CA SER A 86 -14.81 -6.24 13.21
C SER A 86 -16.20 -6.37 12.59
N GLU A 87 -16.35 -7.29 11.64
CA GLU A 87 -17.62 -7.53 10.92
C GLU A 87 -18.13 -8.96 11.18
N ASN A 88 -17.67 -9.57 12.27
CA ASN A 88 -18.11 -10.90 12.68
C ASN A 88 -19.27 -10.79 13.69
N ALA A 89 -20.49 -11.05 13.21
CA ALA A 89 -21.70 -10.98 14.03
C ALA A 89 -21.66 -11.94 15.24
N ASP A 90 -21.08 -13.13 15.07
CA ASP A 90 -21.01 -14.14 16.14
C ASP A 90 -20.03 -13.70 17.24
N PHE A 91 -18.93 -13.04 16.87
CA PHE A 91 -18.00 -12.45 17.82
C PHE A 91 -18.62 -11.27 18.58
N ALA A 92 -19.35 -10.38 17.89
CA ALA A 92 -20.06 -9.28 18.54
C ALA A 92 -21.11 -9.80 19.54
N GLN A 93 -21.86 -10.85 19.16
CA GLN A 93 -22.81 -11.54 20.03
C GLN A 93 -22.11 -12.18 21.24
N ALA A 94 -21.00 -12.89 21.03
CA ALA A 94 -20.22 -13.53 22.08
C ALA A 94 -19.64 -12.51 23.08
N CYS A 95 -19.24 -11.31 22.62
CA CYS A 95 -18.83 -10.22 23.51
C CYS A 95 -19.96 -9.80 24.45
N GLN A 96 -21.19 -9.62 23.92
CA GLN A 96 -22.35 -9.24 24.72
C GLN A 96 -22.73 -10.33 25.74
N GLU A 97 -22.74 -11.59 25.34
CA GLU A 97 -22.98 -12.74 26.22
C GLU A 97 -21.90 -12.87 27.31
N ALA A 98 -20.69 -12.42 27.01
CA ALA A 98 -19.59 -12.34 27.95
C ALA A 98 -19.66 -11.13 28.91
N GLY A 99 -20.63 -10.23 28.75
CA GLY A 99 -20.77 -9.00 29.53
C GLY A 99 -19.80 -7.88 29.13
N LEU A 100 -19.23 -7.96 27.92
CA LEU A 100 -18.30 -6.98 27.35
C LEU A 100 -19.03 -6.14 26.30
N VAL A 101 -18.78 -4.83 26.27
CA VAL A 101 -19.31 -3.98 25.20
C VAL A 101 -18.48 -4.17 23.94
N PHE A 102 -19.12 -4.56 22.84
CA PHE A 102 -18.52 -4.49 21.51
C PHE A 102 -18.60 -3.05 20.99
N ILE A 103 -17.47 -2.40 20.75
CA ILE A 103 -17.42 -1.01 20.27
C ILE A 103 -17.64 -1.00 18.75
N GLY A 104 -18.90 -1.06 18.36
CA GLY A 104 -19.34 -1.16 16.97
C GLY A 104 -20.84 -1.42 16.87
N PRO A 105 -21.34 -1.77 15.68
CA PRO A 105 -22.75 -2.10 15.50
C PRO A 105 -23.16 -3.39 16.21
N SER A 106 -24.47 -3.58 16.37
CA SER A 106 -25.02 -4.80 16.96
C SER A 106 -24.77 -6.04 16.07
N ALA A 107 -24.75 -7.23 16.67
CA ALA A 107 -24.64 -8.49 15.93
C ALA A 107 -25.76 -8.65 14.88
N GLU A 108 -26.97 -8.16 15.19
CA GLU A 108 -28.10 -8.14 14.26
C GLU A 108 -27.84 -7.24 13.04
N ALA A 109 -27.34 -6.03 13.25
CA ALA A 109 -27.00 -5.10 12.17
C ALA A 109 -25.88 -5.64 11.28
N ILE A 110 -24.83 -6.23 11.88
CA ILE A 110 -23.74 -6.89 11.12
C ILE A 110 -24.30 -8.03 10.27
N ARG A 111 -25.16 -8.89 10.84
CA ARG A 111 -25.74 -10.02 10.11
C ARG A 111 -26.70 -9.57 9.00
N ALA A 112 -27.47 -8.50 9.23
CA ALA A 112 -28.37 -7.92 8.25
C ALA A 112 -27.64 -7.36 7.02
N MET A 113 -26.48 -6.75 7.22
CA MET A 113 -25.70 -6.14 6.13
C MET A 113 -24.68 -7.09 5.49
N GLY A 114 -24.36 -8.22 6.11
CA GLY A 114 -23.38 -9.19 5.57
C GLY A 114 -23.85 -10.00 4.36
N GLY A 115 -25.17 -10.14 4.14
CA GLY A 115 -25.73 -10.84 2.98
C GLY A 115 -26.18 -9.87 1.89
N LYS A 116 -25.67 -10.00 0.66
CA LYS A 116 -26.00 -9.08 -0.46
C LYS A 116 -27.48 -8.99 -0.79
N SER A 117 -28.19 -10.11 -0.81
CA SER A 117 -29.62 -10.13 -1.14
C SER A 117 -30.46 -9.48 -0.03
N GLU A 118 -30.17 -9.84 1.22
CA GLU A 118 -30.88 -9.31 2.39
C GLU A 118 -30.61 -7.82 2.59
N SER A 119 -29.35 -7.38 2.45
CA SER A 119 -28.98 -5.97 2.56
C SER A 119 -29.70 -5.14 1.51
N LYS A 120 -29.72 -5.59 0.24
CA LYS A 120 -30.48 -4.92 -0.83
C LYS A 120 -31.97 -4.85 -0.54
N ARG A 121 -32.59 -5.93 -0.06
CA ARG A 121 -34.02 -5.94 0.30
C ARG A 121 -34.34 -4.92 1.39
N LEU A 122 -33.48 -4.81 2.41
CA LEU A 122 -33.62 -3.82 3.48
C LEU A 122 -33.43 -2.39 2.96
N MET A 123 -32.44 -2.17 2.09
CA MET A 123 -32.17 -0.86 1.49
C MET A 123 -33.31 -0.41 0.56
N GLU A 124 -33.86 -1.31 -0.26
CA GLU A 124 -35.04 -1.04 -1.09
C GLU A 124 -36.24 -0.63 -0.23
N ALA A 125 -36.52 -1.39 0.83
CA ALA A 125 -37.60 -1.08 1.77
C ALA A 125 -37.40 0.26 2.50
N ALA A 126 -36.14 0.67 2.69
CA ALA A 126 -35.75 1.96 3.28
C ALA A 126 -35.75 3.12 2.27
N GLY A 127 -36.07 2.89 1.00
CA GLY A 127 -36.09 3.91 -0.05
C GLY A 127 -34.68 4.35 -0.50
N VAL A 128 -33.66 3.55 -0.21
CA VAL A 128 -32.28 3.81 -0.66
C VAL A 128 -32.16 3.39 -2.13
N PRO A 129 -31.66 4.26 -3.03
CA PRO A 129 -31.54 3.94 -4.45
C PRO A 129 -30.66 2.71 -4.68
N LEU A 130 -31.21 1.68 -5.32
CA LEU A 130 -30.46 0.49 -5.74
C LEU A 130 -30.15 0.55 -7.23
N ILE A 131 -29.05 -0.12 -7.61
CA ILE A 131 -28.76 -0.32 -9.02
C ILE A 131 -29.86 -1.21 -9.63
N PRO A 132 -30.44 -0.84 -10.79
CA PRO A 132 -31.46 -1.67 -11.43
C PRO A 132 -30.93 -3.09 -11.62
N GLY A 133 -31.70 -4.10 -11.21
CA GLY A 133 -31.20 -5.46 -11.16
C GLY A 133 -32.24 -6.49 -10.75
N TYR A 134 -31.86 -7.76 -10.90
CA TYR A 134 -32.59 -8.91 -10.40
C TYR A 134 -31.82 -9.57 -9.25
N HIS A 135 -32.49 -9.73 -8.12
CA HIS A 135 -31.92 -10.24 -6.85
C HIS A 135 -32.77 -11.33 -6.20
N GLY A 136 -33.74 -11.89 -6.94
CA GLY A 136 -34.67 -12.88 -6.42
C GLY A 136 -34.13 -14.31 -6.43
N ASP A 137 -34.93 -15.22 -5.89
CA ASP A 137 -34.55 -16.62 -5.70
C ASP A 137 -34.65 -17.48 -6.98
N ASN A 138 -35.25 -16.97 -8.06
CA ASN A 138 -35.37 -17.73 -9.31
C ASN A 138 -34.04 -17.70 -10.08
N GLN A 139 -33.37 -18.85 -10.08
CA GLN A 139 -32.05 -19.03 -10.68
C GLN A 139 -32.10 -19.80 -12.01
N ASP A 140 -33.27 -19.93 -12.66
CA ASP A 140 -33.34 -20.50 -14.01
C ASP A 140 -32.56 -19.64 -15.03
N ALA A 141 -31.73 -20.28 -15.86
CA ALA A 141 -30.80 -19.57 -16.76
C ALA A 141 -31.53 -18.73 -17.83
N GLN A 142 -32.63 -19.24 -18.37
CA GLN A 142 -33.44 -18.54 -19.37
C GLN A 142 -34.20 -17.37 -18.73
N PHE A 143 -34.74 -17.58 -17.53
CA PHE A 143 -35.35 -16.50 -16.76
C PHE A 143 -34.35 -15.38 -16.44
N LEU A 144 -33.14 -15.74 -15.98
CA LEU A 144 -32.06 -14.78 -15.72
C LEU A 144 -31.67 -14.00 -16.99
N GLN A 145 -31.58 -14.68 -18.14
CA GLN A 145 -31.33 -14.01 -19.43
C GLN A 145 -32.44 -13.01 -19.78
N GLN A 146 -33.72 -13.39 -19.59
CA GLN A 146 -34.84 -12.48 -19.80
C GLN A 146 -34.77 -11.25 -18.88
N GLN A 147 -34.39 -11.43 -17.61
CA GLN A 147 -34.20 -10.30 -16.70
C GLN A 147 -33.06 -9.37 -17.17
N ALA A 148 -31.95 -9.93 -17.67
CA ALA A 148 -30.87 -9.13 -18.25
C ALA A 148 -31.32 -8.36 -19.50
N ASP A 149 -32.12 -8.99 -20.36
CA ASP A 149 -32.70 -8.35 -21.55
C ASP A 149 -33.63 -7.18 -21.16
N ASP A 150 -34.44 -7.36 -20.11
CA ASP A 150 -35.36 -6.33 -19.60
C ASP A 150 -34.62 -5.16 -18.93
N ILE A 151 -33.53 -5.43 -18.18
CA ILE A 151 -32.65 -4.40 -17.59
C ILE A 151 -31.89 -3.63 -18.69
N GLY A 152 -31.54 -4.33 -19.77
CA GLY A 152 -30.77 -3.83 -20.89
C GLY A 152 -29.25 -3.88 -20.65
N TYR A 153 -28.50 -4.15 -21.71
CA TYR A 153 -27.04 -4.30 -21.66
C TYR A 153 -26.29 -2.94 -21.68
N PRO A 154 -25.04 -2.88 -21.20
CA PRO A 154 -24.32 -3.95 -20.50
C PRO A 154 -24.90 -4.22 -19.10
N VAL A 155 -24.83 -5.48 -18.66
CA VAL A 155 -25.19 -5.95 -17.31
C VAL A 155 -24.01 -6.66 -16.66
N LEU A 156 -24.06 -6.80 -15.34
CA LEU A 156 -23.07 -7.48 -14.52
C LEU A 156 -23.74 -8.64 -13.79
N ILE A 157 -23.25 -9.85 -14.04
CA ILE A 157 -23.60 -11.04 -13.25
C ILE A 157 -22.67 -11.04 -12.03
N LYS A 158 -23.22 -11.17 -10.83
CA LYS A 158 -22.45 -11.26 -9.57
C LYS A 158 -22.87 -12.47 -8.77
N ALA A 159 -21.92 -13.18 -8.16
CA ALA A 159 -22.22 -14.18 -7.14
C ALA A 159 -22.95 -13.54 -5.94
N SER A 160 -24.00 -14.20 -5.45
CA SER A 160 -24.79 -13.76 -4.29
C SER A 160 -24.00 -13.84 -2.99
N ALA A 161 -23.04 -14.77 -2.91
CA ALA A 161 -22.10 -14.91 -1.80
C ALA A 161 -20.70 -14.41 -2.18
N GLY A 162 -19.95 -13.91 -1.19
CA GLY A 162 -18.56 -13.49 -1.36
C GLY A 162 -18.35 -11.99 -1.67
N GLY A 163 -17.11 -11.53 -1.58
CA GLY A 163 -16.68 -10.13 -1.82
C GLY A 163 -15.39 -10.04 -2.64
N GLY A 164 -14.90 -8.82 -2.89
CA GLY A 164 -13.60 -8.59 -3.55
C GLY A 164 -13.57 -8.90 -5.06
N GLY A 165 -14.71 -8.78 -5.75
CA GLY A 165 -14.80 -8.87 -7.20
C GLY A 165 -14.70 -10.27 -7.84
N LYS A 166 -14.47 -11.31 -7.03
CA LYS A 166 -14.53 -12.71 -7.49
C LYS A 166 -15.96 -13.11 -7.85
N GLY A 167 -16.13 -13.88 -8.92
CA GLY A 167 -17.43 -14.31 -9.42
C GLY A 167 -18.26 -13.17 -10.01
N MET A 168 -17.63 -12.27 -10.76
CA MET A 168 -18.31 -11.22 -11.54
C MET A 168 -18.05 -11.37 -13.05
N ARG A 169 -19.08 -11.17 -13.88
CA ARG A 169 -18.96 -11.17 -15.35
C ARG A 169 -19.76 -10.03 -15.96
N ILE A 170 -19.08 -9.19 -16.74
CA ILE A 170 -19.73 -8.17 -17.56
C ILE A 170 -20.28 -8.88 -18.80
N VAL A 171 -21.56 -8.66 -19.09
CA VAL A 171 -22.23 -9.15 -20.29
C VAL A 171 -22.61 -7.94 -21.13
N GLU A 172 -22.11 -7.87 -22.37
CA GLU A 172 -22.35 -6.74 -23.28
C GLU A 172 -23.56 -6.95 -24.20
N GLN A 173 -23.96 -8.20 -24.42
CA GLN A 173 -25.06 -8.56 -25.31
C GLN A 173 -25.73 -9.87 -24.89
N SER A 174 -27.00 -10.02 -25.26
CA SER A 174 -27.85 -11.15 -24.86
C SER A 174 -27.33 -12.52 -25.28
N SER A 175 -26.70 -12.62 -26.46
CA SER A 175 -26.17 -13.89 -26.97
C SER A 175 -25.13 -14.53 -26.08
N ASP A 176 -24.40 -13.72 -25.30
CA ASP A 176 -23.24 -14.18 -24.52
C ASP A 176 -23.63 -14.49 -23.06
N PHE A 177 -24.88 -14.21 -22.69
CA PHE A 177 -25.34 -14.24 -21.30
C PHE A 177 -25.21 -15.63 -20.67
N ILE A 178 -25.67 -16.67 -21.36
CA ILE A 178 -25.70 -18.05 -20.82
C ILE A 178 -24.28 -18.57 -20.58
N ASP A 179 -23.37 -18.37 -21.52
CA ASP A 179 -21.98 -18.82 -21.41
C ASP A 179 -21.25 -18.11 -20.25
N LEU A 180 -21.48 -16.81 -20.09
CA LEU A 180 -20.90 -16.01 -19.00
C LEU A 180 -21.55 -16.34 -17.65
N LEU A 181 -22.84 -16.64 -17.60
CA LEU A 181 -23.53 -17.14 -16.41
C LEU A 181 -22.92 -18.45 -15.92
N ASP A 182 -22.71 -19.42 -16.82
CA ASP A 182 -22.12 -20.71 -16.48
C ASP A 182 -20.66 -20.58 -16.02
N SER A 183 -19.90 -19.65 -16.61
CA SER A 183 -18.58 -19.30 -16.08
C SER A 183 -18.66 -18.73 -14.66
N CYS A 184 -19.60 -17.81 -14.42
CA CYS A 184 -19.76 -17.16 -13.12
C CYS A 184 -20.16 -18.17 -12.03
N ARG A 185 -21.08 -19.09 -12.33
CA ARG A 185 -21.52 -20.14 -11.40
C ARG A 185 -20.42 -21.10 -11.02
N ARG A 186 -19.62 -21.55 -11.98
CA ARG A 186 -18.47 -22.44 -11.70
C ARG A 186 -17.48 -21.77 -10.74
N GLU A 187 -17.20 -20.50 -10.95
CA GLU A 187 -16.33 -19.72 -10.05
C GLU A 187 -16.96 -19.53 -8.66
N ALA A 188 -18.26 -19.22 -8.61
CA ALA A 188 -18.99 -19.03 -7.36
C ALA A 188 -19.08 -20.32 -6.52
N ILE A 189 -19.32 -21.48 -7.15
CA ILE A 189 -19.28 -22.80 -6.49
C ILE A 189 -17.88 -23.07 -5.94
N THR A 190 -16.85 -22.86 -6.75
CA THR A 190 -15.46 -23.13 -6.35
C THR A 190 -15.01 -22.22 -5.22
N SER A 191 -15.42 -20.96 -5.24
CA SER A 191 -14.97 -19.94 -4.28
C SER A 191 -15.81 -19.89 -3.01
N PHE A 192 -17.11 -20.14 -3.11
CA PHE A 192 -18.08 -19.86 -2.04
C PHE A 192 -19.06 -21.01 -1.76
N GLY A 193 -19.00 -22.11 -2.52
CA GLY A 193 -19.92 -23.24 -2.37
C GLY A 193 -21.38 -22.90 -2.68
N ASN A 194 -21.64 -21.78 -3.36
CA ASN A 194 -22.96 -21.28 -3.68
C ASN A 194 -23.02 -20.87 -5.16
N ASP A 195 -24.02 -21.34 -5.90
CA ASP A 195 -24.21 -21.09 -7.34
C ASP A 195 -25.23 -19.98 -7.64
N GLN A 196 -25.81 -19.37 -6.61
CA GLN A 196 -26.75 -18.27 -6.77
C GLN A 196 -26.04 -17.01 -7.26
N VAL A 197 -26.70 -16.33 -8.21
CA VAL A 197 -26.23 -15.07 -8.78
C VAL A 197 -27.29 -13.98 -8.71
N LEU A 198 -26.81 -12.75 -8.88
CA LEU A 198 -27.54 -11.51 -9.00
C LEU A 198 -27.24 -10.92 -10.39
N ILE A 199 -28.19 -10.22 -10.98
CA ILE A 199 -27.98 -9.46 -12.22
C ILE A 199 -28.14 -7.99 -11.89
N GLU A 200 -27.20 -7.16 -12.31
CA GLU A 200 -27.24 -5.71 -12.11
C GLU A 200 -26.96 -5.00 -13.41
N LYS A 201 -27.53 -3.81 -13.60
CA LYS A 201 -27.09 -2.91 -14.65
C LYS A 201 -25.61 -2.59 -14.44
N TYR A 202 -24.81 -2.64 -15.50
CA TYR A 202 -23.42 -2.24 -15.39
C TYR A 202 -23.31 -0.71 -15.39
N ALA A 203 -22.68 -0.13 -14.37
CA ALA A 203 -22.49 1.31 -14.24
C ALA A 203 -21.31 1.78 -15.11
N LEU A 204 -21.56 2.73 -16.01
CA LEU A 204 -20.53 3.31 -16.88
C LEU A 204 -19.73 4.41 -16.17
N LYS A 205 -18.40 4.42 -16.38
CA LYS A 205 -17.46 5.32 -15.70
C LYS A 205 -17.75 5.47 -14.19
N PRO A 206 -17.81 4.35 -13.45
CA PRO A 206 -18.29 4.39 -12.10
C PRO A 206 -17.25 5.00 -11.16
N ARG A 207 -17.71 5.91 -10.31
CA ARG A 207 -16.97 6.40 -9.14
C ARG A 207 -17.41 5.63 -7.90
N HIS A 208 -16.46 5.34 -7.04
CA HIS A 208 -16.71 4.74 -5.74
C HIS A 208 -16.79 5.88 -4.71
N ILE A 209 -18.01 6.27 -4.34
CA ILE A 209 -18.24 7.34 -3.37
C ILE A 209 -18.98 6.77 -2.17
N GLU A 210 -18.49 7.05 -0.99
CA GLU A 210 -19.02 6.49 0.24
C GLU A 210 -19.36 7.57 1.26
N ILE A 211 -20.32 7.30 2.14
CA ILE A 211 -20.78 8.23 3.18
C ILE A 211 -20.42 7.66 4.54
N GLN A 212 -19.70 8.45 5.34
CA GLN A 212 -19.50 8.14 6.75
C GLN A 212 -20.81 8.36 7.50
N VAL A 213 -21.30 7.33 8.20
CA VAL A 213 -22.47 7.44 9.08
C VAL A 213 -22.09 7.15 10.53
N PHE A 214 -22.88 7.72 11.44
CA PHE A 214 -22.79 7.47 12.87
C PHE A 214 -24.18 7.34 13.46
N GLY A 215 -24.44 6.26 14.19
CA GLY A 215 -25.68 6.05 14.95
C GLY A 215 -25.42 5.87 16.44
N ASP A 216 -26.34 6.29 17.29
CA ASP A 216 -26.30 6.02 18.74
C ASP A 216 -27.47 5.16 19.23
N THR A 217 -27.40 4.72 20.49
CA THR A 217 -28.45 3.92 21.13
C THR A 217 -29.71 4.73 21.49
N HIS A 218 -29.74 6.02 21.19
CA HIS A 218 -30.86 6.94 21.46
C HIS A 218 -31.69 7.20 20.20
N GLY A 219 -31.35 6.57 19.08
CA GLY A 219 -32.04 6.70 17.80
C GLY A 219 -31.60 7.92 16.98
N ASN A 220 -30.48 8.56 17.34
CA ASN A 220 -29.91 9.65 16.56
C ASN A 220 -28.94 9.11 15.49
N TYR A 221 -28.99 9.73 14.32
CA TYR A 221 -28.13 9.38 13.18
C TYR A 221 -27.63 10.66 12.52
N VAL A 222 -26.34 10.68 12.16
CA VAL A 222 -25.72 11.75 11.38
C VAL A 222 -24.81 11.17 10.31
N HIS A 223 -24.58 11.92 9.25
CA HIS A 223 -23.53 11.64 8.28
C HIS A 223 -22.39 12.67 8.39
N LEU A 224 -21.15 12.20 8.26
CA LEU A 224 -19.93 13.02 8.26
C LEU A 224 -19.39 13.18 6.83
N PHE A 225 -20.33 13.47 5.93
CA PHE A 225 -20.10 13.70 4.49
C PHE A 225 -19.50 12.51 3.75
N GLU A 226 -19.20 12.74 2.47
CA GLU A 226 -18.74 11.73 1.53
C GLU A 226 -17.22 11.70 1.36
N ARG A 227 -16.72 10.55 0.96
CA ARG A 227 -15.36 10.32 0.48
C ARG A 227 -15.40 9.74 -0.93
N ASP A 228 -14.48 10.13 -1.78
CA ASP A 228 -14.22 9.46 -3.06
C ASP A 228 -13.04 8.51 -2.91
N CYS A 229 -13.28 7.23 -3.18
CA CYS A 229 -12.30 6.15 -3.12
C CYS A 229 -12.13 5.47 -4.50
N SER A 230 -12.40 6.20 -5.58
CA SER A 230 -12.40 5.65 -6.94
C SER A 230 -11.02 5.19 -7.39
N VAL A 231 -9.94 5.79 -6.87
CA VAL A 231 -8.58 5.37 -7.20
C VAL A 231 -8.22 4.12 -6.41
N GLN A 232 -8.44 2.98 -7.06
CA GLN A 232 -8.23 1.65 -6.50
C GLN A 232 -7.53 0.75 -7.50
N ARG A 233 -6.78 -0.23 -7.01
CA ARG A 233 -6.10 -1.26 -7.80
C ARG A 233 -6.68 -2.62 -7.41
N ARG A 234 -7.28 -3.36 -8.36
CA ARG A 234 -7.87 -4.69 -8.10
C ARG A 234 -8.74 -4.72 -6.82
N HIS A 235 -9.59 -3.69 -6.66
CA HIS A 235 -10.46 -3.48 -5.48
C HIS A 235 -9.77 -3.10 -4.17
N GLN A 236 -8.46 -2.83 -4.17
CA GLN A 236 -7.74 -2.22 -3.05
C GLN A 236 -7.71 -0.71 -3.24
N LYS A 237 -8.29 0.06 -2.30
CA LYS A 237 -8.26 1.53 -2.32
C LYS A 237 -6.81 2.03 -2.13
N VAL A 238 -6.41 3.06 -2.89
CA VAL A 238 -5.02 3.57 -2.95
C VAL A 238 -4.93 5.04 -2.54
N LEU A 239 -5.82 5.87 -3.10
CA LEU A 239 -5.99 7.29 -2.76
C LEU A 239 -7.46 7.54 -2.46
N GLU A 240 -7.71 8.25 -1.36
CA GLU A 240 -9.04 8.63 -0.90
C GLU A 240 -9.09 10.13 -0.66
N GLU A 241 -10.20 10.78 -1.02
CA GLU A 241 -10.35 12.22 -0.82
C GLU A 241 -11.73 12.61 -0.30
N ALA A 242 -11.76 13.66 0.52
CA ALA A 242 -12.98 14.21 1.10
C ALA A 242 -12.93 15.75 1.07
N PRO A 243 -14.01 16.44 0.67
CA PRO A 243 -15.22 15.90 0.05
C PRO A 243 -14.97 15.31 -1.35
N ALA A 244 -15.94 14.57 -1.89
CA ALA A 244 -15.80 14.02 -3.24
C ALA A 244 -15.86 15.14 -4.31
N PRO A 245 -14.88 15.23 -5.23
CA PRO A 245 -14.87 16.28 -6.26
C PRO A 245 -16.10 16.24 -7.16
N GLY A 246 -16.66 17.39 -7.52
CA GLY A 246 -17.81 17.47 -8.44
C GLY A 246 -19.16 17.02 -7.88
N VAL A 247 -19.23 16.55 -6.63
CA VAL A 247 -20.50 16.28 -5.95
C VAL A 247 -21.08 17.61 -5.44
N ASP A 248 -22.19 18.04 -6.03
CA ASP A 248 -22.86 19.27 -5.63
C ASP A 248 -23.62 19.13 -4.29
N ARG A 249 -24.18 20.24 -3.81
CA ARG A 249 -24.89 20.26 -2.53
C ARG A 249 -26.14 19.37 -2.53
N ALA A 250 -26.91 19.38 -3.61
CA ALA A 250 -28.17 18.65 -3.69
C ALA A 250 -27.93 17.14 -3.69
N MET A 251 -26.96 16.68 -4.49
CA MET A 251 -26.53 15.28 -4.51
C MET A 251 -25.97 14.85 -3.16
N ARG A 252 -25.14 15.68 -2.52
CA ARG A 252 -24.60 15.39 -1.19
C ARG A 252 -25.68 15.23 -0.13
N GLU A 253 -26.68 16.13 -0.11
CA GLU A 253 -27.83 16.03 0.78
C GLU A 253 -28.64 14.75 0.51
N ALA A 254 -28.84 14.39 -0.77
CA ALA A 254 -29.55 13.17 -1.15
C ALA A 254 -28.81 11.89 -0.73
N MET A 255 -27.49 11.81 -0.98
CA MET A 255 -26.66 10.68 -0.56
C MET A 255 -26.56 10.58 0.96
N GLY A 256 -26.37 11.71 1.65
CA GLY A 256 -26.34 11.77 3.11
C GLY A 256 -27.65 11.29 3.74
N THR A 257 -28.79 11.71 3.18
CA THR A 257 -30.11 11.25 3.61
C THR A 257 -30.26 9.74 3.39
N ALA A 258 -29.93 9.25 2.19
CA ALA A 258 -30.00 7.83 1.87
C ALA A 258 -29.12 6.98 2.81
N ALA A 259 -27.92 7.47 3.15
CA ALA A 259 -27.02 6.77 4.08
C ALA A 259 -27.57 6.75 5.52
N ILE A 260 -28.22 7.83 5.97
CA ILE A 260 -28.90 7.87 7.27
C ILE A 260 -30.09 6.90 7.29
N GLU A 261 -30.90 6.85 6.23
CA GLU A 261 -32.01 5.88 6.14
C GLU A 261 -31.51 4.43 6.11
N ALA A 262 -30.40 4.15 5.40
CA ALA A 262 -29.74 2.85 5.42
C ALA A 262 -29.33 2.44 6.84
N ALA A 263 -28.66 3.34 7.57
CA ALA A 263 -28.26 3.10 8.96
C ALA A 263 -29.47 2.90 9.88
N ARG A 264 -30.52 3.71 9.71
CA ARG A 264 -31.75 3.60 10.51
C ARG A 264 -32.49 2.29 10.27
N ALA A 265 -32.52 1.79 9.04
CA ALA A 265 -33.21 0.56 8.66
C ALA A 265 -32.71 -0.67 9.43
N VAL A 266 -31.45 -0.65 9.89
CA VAL A 266 -30.83 -1.75 10.65
C VAL A 266 -30.53 -1.38 12.11
N ASN A 267 -31.08 -0.28 12.61
CA ASN A 267 -30.82 0.24 13.97
C ASN A 267 -29.31 0.34 14.27
N TYR A 268 -28.56 0.91 13.32
CA TYR A 268 -27.10 0.91 13.35
C TYR A 268 -26.55 1.73 14.53
N VAL A 269 -25.47 1.25 15.16
CA VAL A 269 -24.79 1.91 16.29
C VAL A 269 -23.29 2.01 16.01
N GLY A 270 -22.68 3.11 16.43
CA GLY A 270 -21.27 3.39 16.20
C GLY A 270 -21.00 3.93 14.81
N ALA A 271 -19.74 3.82 14.36
CA ALA A 271 -19.30 4.24 13.04
C ALA A 271 -19.60 3.17 11.98
N GLY A 272 -20.10 3.60 10.83
CA GLY A 272 -20.30 2.74 9.66
C GLY A 272 -20.08 3.53 8.39
N THR A 273 -19.97 2.85 7.26
CA THR A 273 -19.84 3.52 5.95
C THR A 273 -20.79 2.89 4.96
N VAL A 274 -21.59 3.73 4.32
CA VAL A 274 -22.50 3.33 3.24
C VAL A 274 -21.81 3.62 1.92
N GLU A 275 -21.50 2.58 1.16
CA GLU A 275 -20.78 2.70 -0.12
C GLU A 275 -21.77 2.81 -1.27
N PHE A 276 -21.55 3.80 -2.13
CA PHE A 276 -22.33 4.03 -3.35
C PHE A 276 -21.45 3.88 -4.59
N ILE A 277 -22.03 3.31 -5.62
CA ILE A 277 -21.51 3.40 -6.97
C ILE A 277 -22.19 4.59 -7.65
N VAL A 278 -21.39 5.54 -8.13
CA VAL A 278 -21.86 6.76 -8.79
C VAL A 278 -21.57 6.66 -10.27
N GLU A 279 -22.62 6.50 -11.06
CA GLU A 279 -22.54 6.47 -12.51
C GLU A 279 -22.49 7.90 -13.06
N GLN A 280 -21.54 8.15 -13.97
CA GLN A 280 -21.36 9.45 -14.61
C GLN A 280 -21.86 9.42 -16.06
N ARG A 281 -22.90 10.20 -16.38
CA ARG A 281 -23.47 10.32 -17.75
C ARG A 281 -23.66 11.78 -18.13
N GLU A 282 -23.02 12.25 -19.20
CA GLU A 282 -23.21 13.57 -19.84
C GLU A 282 -23.80 14.69 -18.95
N GLY A 283 -23.10 15.05 -17.89
CA GLY A 283 -23.49 16.14 -16.98
C GLY A 283 -24.45 15.76 -15.84
N THR A 284 -24.78 14.48 -15.69
CA THR A 284 -25.58 13.92 -14.59
C THR A 284 -24.80 12.83 -13.85
N MET A 285 -25.00 12.77 -12.53
CA MET A 285 -24.48 11.70 -11.68
C MET A 285 -25.64 11.01 -10.99
N ASN A 286 -25.74 9.69 -11.15
CA ASN A 286 -26.72 8.87 -10.43
C ASN A 286 -25.97 7.99 -9.44
N PHE A 287 -26.41 7.96 -8.19
CA PHE A 287 -25.82 7.13 -7.16
C PHE A 287 -26.71 5.94 -6.83
N TYR A 288 -26.07 4.80 -6.56
CA TYR A 288 -26.74 3.56 -6.23
C TYR A 288 -26.01 2.88 -5.07
N PHE A 289 -26.74 2.39 -4.09
CA PHE A 289 -26.18 1.65 -2.96
C PHE A 289 -25.48 0.39 -3.45
N MET A 290 -24.26 0.20 -2.94
CA MET A 290 -23.45 -0.98 -3.21
C MET A 290 -23.46 -1.91 -2.01
N GLU A 291 -22.99 -1.42 -0.87
CA GLU A 291 -22.94 -2.16 0.39
C GLU A 291 -22.80 -1.21 1.59
N MET A 292 -22.85 -1.75 2.80
CA MET A 292 -22.56 -1.03 4.03
C MET A 292 -21.49 -1.78 4.81
N ASN A 293 -20.35 -1.14 4.99
CA ASN A 293 -19.26 -1.67 5.81
C ASN A 293 -19.58 -1.37 7.29
N THR A 294 -19.70 -2.44 8.07
CA THR A 294 -20.25 -2.39 9.43
C THR A 294 -19.17 -2.13 10.48
N ARG A 295 -18.28 -1.18 10.18
CA ARG A 295 -17.08 -0.87 10.95
C ARG A 295 -16.58 0.55 10.64
N LEU A 296 -15.56 0.97 11.40
CA LEU A 296 -14.74 2.12 11.01
C LEU A 296 -14.00 1.78 9.71
N GLN A 297 -13.96 2.73 8.76
CA GLN A 297 -13.17 2.58 7.54
C GLN A 297 -11.71 2.96 7.74
N VAL A 298 -10.82 2.44 6.89
CA VAL A 298 -9.38 2.70 6.95
C VAL A 298 -9.12 4.20 6.74
N GLU A 299 -9.78 4.73 5.73
CA GLU A 299 -9.80 6.10 5.19
C GLU A 299 -10.68 7.08 5.99
N HIS A 300 -11.12 6.71 7.20
CA HIS A 300 -11.82 7.64 8.08
C HIS A 300 -11.05 8.96 8.37
N PRO A 301 -9.70 9.03 8.38
CA PRO A 301 -9.00 10.27 8.66
C PRO A 301 -9.30 11.43 7.70
N VAL A 302 -9.65 11.21 6.43
CA VAL A 302 -10.05 12.32 5.55
C VAL A 302 -11.39 12.93 5.97
N SER A 303 -12.32 12.12 6.50
CA SER A 303 -13.56 12.63 7.11
C SER A 303 -13.28 13.39 8.40
N GLU A 304 -12.35 12.89 9.23
CA GLU A 304 -11.91 13.59 10.44
C GLU A 304 -11.30 14.95 10.12
N ALA A 305 -10.47 15.01 9.07
CA ALA A 305 -9.77 16.22 8.64
C ALA A 305 -10.72 17.34 8.21
N ILE A 306 -11.75 17.02 7.40
CA ILE A 306 -12.70 18.05 6.94
C ILE A 306 -13.75 18.44 7.98
N THR A 307 -14.06 17.56 8.95
CA THR A 307 -15.10 17.82 9.97
C THR A 307 -14.55 18.30 11.31
N GLY A 308 -13.28 18.04 11.59
CA GLY A 308 -12.66 18.30 12.89
C GLY A 308 -13.17 17.40 14.02
N VAL A 309 -13.75 16.25 13.69
CA VAL A 309 -14.31 15.24 14.60
C VAL A 309 -13.38 14.04 14.69
N ASP A 310 -13.09 13.57 15.90
CA ASP A 310 -12.41 12.28 16.12
C ASP A 310 -13.47 11.17 16.17
N LEU A 311 -13.46 10.30 15.16
CA LEU A 311 -14.47 9.25 15.01
C LEU A 311 -14.30 8.12 16.02
N VAL A 312 -13.07 7.82 16.44
CA VAL A 312 -12.79 6.83 17.49
C VAL A 312 -13.29 7.34 18.84
N GLU A 313 -13.16 8.64 19.11
CA GLU A 313 -13.70 9.26 20.32
C GLU A 313 -15.22 9.09 20.37
N TRP A 314 -15.90 9.37 19.26
CA TRP A 314 -17.34 9.15 19.17
C TRP A 314 -17.72 7.67 19.33
N GLN A 315 -16.91 6.73 18.82
CA GLN A 315 -17.18 5.30 19.00
C GLN A 315 -17.14 4.92 20.47
N LEU A 316 -16.15 5.41 21.22
CA LEU A 316 -16.03 5.16 22.66
C LEU A 316 -17.18 5.80 23.46
N LEU A 317 -17.60 7.02 23.10
CA LEU A 317 -18.70 7.71 23.77
C LEU A 317 -20.04 7.00 23.54
N VAL A 318 -20.35 6.68 22.28
CA VAL A 318 -21.59 6.00 21.90
C VAL A 318 -21.65 4.59 22.49
N ALA A 319 -20.55 3.82 22.42
CA ALA A 319 -20.50 2.49 23.03
C ALA A 319 -20.65 2.55 24.56
N ALA A 320 -20.24 3.66 25.20
CA ALA A 320 -20.49 3.91 26.62
C ALA A 320 -21.93 4.39 26.93
N GLY A 321 -22.83 4.38 25.94
CA GLY A 321 -24.24 4.75 26.05
C GLY A 321 -24.52 6.26 25.98
N GLN A 322 -23.53 7.08 25.60
CA GLN A 322 -23.76 8.52 25.42
C GLN A 322 -24.43 8.83 24.07
N PRO A 323 -25.20 9.93 23.98
CA PRO A 323 -25.72 10.39 22.70
C PRO A 323 -24.61 10.96 21.82
N LEU A 324 -24.90 11.11 20.52
CA LEU A 324 -24.00 11.79 19.58
C LEU A 324 -23.67 13.22 20.08
N PRO A 325 -22.38 13.63 20.08
CA PRO A 325 -21.99 14.95 20.57
C PRO A 325 -22.46 16.15 19.71
N LYS A 326 -22.88 15.89 18.47
CA LYS A 326 -23.29 16.90 17.49
C LYS A 326 -24.52 16.44 16.71
N SER A 327 -25.38 17.38 16.37
CA SER A 327 -26.46 17.17 15.39
C SER A 327 -25.94 17.32 13.96
N GLN A 328 -26.76 16.97 12.96
CA GLN A 328 -26.39 17.12 11.54
C GLN A 328 -26.06 18.58 11.18
N ASP A 329 -26.76 19.54 11.78
CA ASP A 329 -26.58 20.98 11.51
C ASP A 329 -25.28 21.55 12.13
N ASP A 330 -24.67 20.85 13.09
CA ASP A 330 -23.40 21.22 13.73
C ASP A 330 -22.16 20.70 12.96
N LEU A 331 -22.39 19.92 11.90
CA LEU A 331 -21.35 19.35 11.05
C LEU A 331 -21.18 20.21 9.79
N THR A 332 -19.93 20.54 9.48
CA THR A 332 -19.58 21.34 8.31
C THR A 332 -18.35 20.75 7.63
N ILE A 333 -18.24 21.00 6.32
CA ILE A 333 -17.03 20.70 5.54
C ILE A 333 -16.11 21.91 5.64
N ASN A 334 -14.87 21.69 6.09
CA ASN A 334 -13.81 22.68 6.07
C ASN A 334 -12.66 22.17 5.20
N GLY A 335 -12.36 22.88 4.11
CA GLY A 335 -11.27 22.53 3.19
C GLY A 335 -11.48 21.20 2.47
N HIS A 336 -10.36 20.60 2.08
CA HIS A 336 -10.26 19.35 1.33
C HIS A 336 -9.13 18.51 1.91
N ALA A 337 -9.35 17.21 2.04
CA ALA A 337 -8.39 16.25 2.53
C ALA A 337 -8.16 15.14 1.51
N ILE A 338 -6.92 14.67 1.42
CA ILE A 338 -6.51 13.54 0.58
C ILE A 338 -5.63 12.63 1.43
N GLU A 339 -5.92 11.34 1.40
CA GLU A 339 -5.15 10.27 2.04
C GLU A 339 -4.50 9.40 0.97
N ALA A 340 -3.27 8.97 1.25
CA ALA A 340 -2.53 8.01 0.48
C ALA A 340 -2.14 6.81 1.35
N ARG A 341 -2.46 5.61 0.86
CA ARG A 341 -2.04 4.35 1.50
C ARG A 341 -0.65 3.98 1.04
N ILE A 342 0.31 4.07 1.96
CA ILE A 342 1.69 3.66 1.72
C ILE A 342 1.81 2.18 2.06
N CYS A 343 2.10 1.36 1.06
CA CYS A 343 2.17 -0.09 1.15
C CYS A 343 3.56 -0.61 0.80
N ALA A 344 3.98 -1.67 1.48
CA ALA A 344 5.10 -2.53 1.10
C ALA A 344 4.68 -3.42 -0.09
N GLU A 345 4.88 -2.92 -1.31
CA GLU A 345 4.56 -3.60 -2.56
C GLU A 345 5.42 -3.05 -3.70
N ASN A 346 5.57 -3.80 -4.79
CA ASN A 346 6.33 -3.37 -5.98
C ASN A 346 5.40 -3.06 -7.16
N PRO A 347 4.99 -1.80 -7.39
CA PRO A 347 4.05 -1.43 -8.45
C PRO A 347 4.38 -1.99 -9.84
N ASP A 348 5.63 -1.87 -10.26
CA ASP A 348 6.10 -2.31 -11.59
C ASP A 348 6.08 -3.83 -11.72
N ASN A 349 6.31 -4.55 -10.63
CA ASN A 349 6.15 -6.00 -10.57
C ASN A 349 4.74 -6.40 -10.12
N ASN A 350 3.72 -5.92 -10.84
CA ASN A 350 2.31 -6.22 -10.59
C ASN A 350 1.84 -5.93 -9.15
N PHE A 351 2.53 -5.02 -8.45
CA PHE A 351 2.37 -4.72 -7.02
C PHE A 351 2.32 -6.00 -6.17
N LEU A 352 3.29 -6.89 -6.41
CA LEU A 352 3.55 -8.00 -5.51
C LEU A 352 3.87 -7.43 -4.12
N PRO A 353 3.25 -7.97 -3.05
CA PRO A 353 3.56 -7.53 -1.70
C PRO A 353 5.03 -7.79 -1.35
N ALA A 354 5.63 -6.85 -0.63
CA ALA A 354 7.00 -6.93 -0.16
C ALA A 354 7.04 -7.20 1.35
N THR A 355 8.03 -7.98 1.76
CA THR A 355 8.36 -8.19 3.18
C THR A 355 9.83 -7.89 3.38
N GLY A 356 10.21 -7.51 4.59
CA GLY A 356 11.59 -7.12 4.87
C GLY A 356 11.68 -6.14 6.03
N THR A 357 12.89 -5.63 6.25
CA THR A 357 13.15 -4.64 7.31
C THR A 357 13.08 -3.24 6.75
N LEU A 358 12.41 -2.34 7.46
CA LEU A 358 12.44 -0.90 7.16
C LEU A 358 13.77 -0.30 7.62
N PHE A 359 14.85 -0.47 6.85
CA PHE A 359 16.18 0.08 7.19
C PHE A 359 16.17 1.60 7.34
N THR A 360 15.34 2.28 6.56
CA THR A 360 15.08 3.70 6.71
C THR A 360 13.59 3.94 6.59
N TYR A 361 13.05 4.72 7.52
CA TYR A 361 11.67 5.18 7.47
C TYR A 361 11.58 6.64 7.94
N GLN A 362 12.03 7.55 7.07
CA GLN A 362 11.94 8.99 7.32
C GLN A 362 10.61 9.55 6.80
N LYS A 363 10.06 10.47 7.58
CA LYS A 363 8.75 11.09 7.35
C LYS A 363 8.90 12.61 7.25
N PRO A 364 8.00 13.31 6.54
CA PRO A 364 7.89 14.77 6.60
C PRO A 364 7.59 15.26 8.02
N GLU A 365 7.60 16.57 8.25
CA GLU A 365 6.99 17.14 9.46
C GLU A 365 5.49 16.83 9.47
N HIS A 366 4.97 16.23 10.55
CA HIS A 366 3.60 15.71 10.60
C HIS A 366 3.04 15.66 12.03
N SER A 367 1.71 15.63 12.14
CA SER A 367 1.01 15.12 13.32
C SER A 367 0.79 13.61 13.23
N THR A 368 0.55 12.96 14.37
CA THR A 368 0.25 11.51 14.42
C THR A 368 -1.06 11.30 15.17
N PHE A 369 -2.05 10.64 14.55
CA PHE A 369 -3.36 10.31 15.15
C PHE A 369 -4.16 11.51 15.70
N VAL A 370 -3.79 12.75 15.36
CA VAL A 370 -4.43 13.96 15.87
C VAL A 370 -4.77 14.89 14.72
N ILE A 371 -5.98 15.45 14.78
CA ILE A 371 -6.45 16.51 13.89
C ILE A 371 -5.89 17.83 14.42
N ASP A 372 -4.91 18.40 13.73
CA ASP A 372 -4.42 19.72 14.13
C ASP A 372 -5.33 20.81 13.59
N LYS A 373 -5.98 21.53 14.51
CA LYS A 373 -6.84 22.67 14.19
C LYS A 373 -6.04 23.96 13.93
N ASN A 374 -4.74 23.95 14.17
CA ASN A 374 -3.84 25.11 14.16
C ASN A 374 -2.67 25.01 13.17
N GLY A 375 -2.44 23.90 12.44
CA GLY A 375 -1.45 23.91 11.35
C GLY A 375 -0.66 22.64 10.97
N ALA A 376 -0.93 21.45 11.51
CA ALA A 376 -0.39 20.21 10.95
C ALA A 376 -1.20 19.82 9.70
N ASP A 377 -0.78 20.44 8.61
CA ASP A 377 -1.25 20.27 7.25
C ASP A 377 -0.98 18.85 6.69
N VAL A 378 -0.11 18.08 7.35
CA VAL A 378 0.22 16.68 7.08
C VAL A 378 0.06 15.85 8.37
N ARG A 379 -0.63 14.73 8.27
CA ARG A 379 -0.83 13.72 9.31
C ARG A 379 -0.33 12.38 8.80
N ILE A 380 0.36 11.63 9.65
CA ILE A 380 0.75 10.24 9.35
C ILE A 380 0.23 9.33 10.46
N ASP A 381 -0.53 8.32 10.04
CA ASP A 381 -1.01 7.25 10.90
C ASP A 381 -0.26 5.96 10.52
N ASP A 382 0.65 5.49 11.38
CA ASP A 382 1.55 4.37 11.10
C ASP A 382 1.64 3.36 12.26
N GLY A 383 1.75 2.09 11.89
CA GLY A 383 1.81 0.94 12.81
C GLY A 383 3.21 0.39 13.00
N VAL A 384 4.20 1.03 12.38
CA VAL A 384 5.58 0.57 12.27
C VAL A 384 6.55 1.72 12.57
N ARG A 385 7.81 1.38 12.75
CA ARG A 385 8.95 2.27 13.01
C ARG A 385 10.10 1.88 12.10
N GLU A 386 11.07 2.78 11.95
CA GLU A 386 12.37 2.42 11.38
C GLU A 386 12.97 1.24 12.17
N GLY A 387 13.48 0.25 11.44
CA GLY A 387 13.98 -1.01 11.97
C GLY A 387 12.92 -2.11 12.19
N ASP A 388 11.62 -1.80 12.13
CA ASP A 388 10.58 -2.84 12.22
C ASP A 388 10.56 -3.71 10.95
N VAL A 389 10.13 -4.96 11.11
CA VAL A 389 9.98 -5.93 10.01
C VAL A 389 8.53 -5.96 9.53
N ILE A 390 8.34 -5.80 8.23
CA ILE A 390 7.07 -6.11 7.55
C ILE A 390 7.01 -7.61 7.34
N SER A 391 6.12 -8.29 8.05
CA SER A 391 5.97 -9.75 7.99
C SER A 391 5.05 -10.22 6.87
N PRO A 392 5.19 -11.45 6.34
CA PRO A 392 4.29 -12.02 5.33
C PRO A 392 2.87 -12.35 5.83
N PHE A 393 2.63 -12.33 7.15
CA PHE A 393 1.39 -12.84 7.75
C PHE A 393 0.22 -11.84 7.70
N TYR A 394 0.51 -10.56 7.46
CA TYR A 394 -0.46 -9.48 7.63
C TYR A 394 -0.35 -8.44 6.50
N ASP A 395 -1.27 -7.48 6.49
CA ASP A 395 -1.39 -6.40 5.49
C ASP A 395 -0.10 -5.59 5.28
N SER A 396 0.14 -5.11 4.05
CA SER A 396 1.39 -4.43 3.63
C SER A 396 1.40 -2.96 3.97
N MET A 397 0.30 -2.41 4.46
CA MET A 397 0.18 -1.00 4.76
C MET A 397 1.19 -0.60 5.86
N ILE A 398 2.15 0.21 5.44
CA ILE A 398 3.18 0.83 6.29
C ILE A 398 2.54 1.99 7.05
N ALA A 399 1.82 2.85 6.32
CA ALA A 399 1.23 4.06 6.86
C ALA A 399 0.10 4.61 5.98
N LYS A 400 -0.71 5.47 6.59
CA LYS A 400 -1.63 6.37 5.91
C LYS A 400 -1.05 7.77 6.00
N LEU A 401 -0.81 8.40 4.86
CA LEU A 401 -0.36 9.79 4.80
C LEU A 401 -1.54 10.65 4.38
N ILE A 402 -1.98 11.53 5.28
CA ILE A 402 -3.15 12.37 5.10
C ILE A 402 -2.71 13.83 5.03
N VAL A 403 -3.25 14.56 4.08
CA VAL A 403 -3.11 16.01 4.02
C VAL A 403 -4.47 16.66 4.04
N HIS A 404 -4.55 17.83 4.63
CA HIS A 404 -5.71 18.70 4.60
C HIS A 404 -5.27 20.05 4.08
N ALA A 405 -6.08 20.76 3.29
CA ALA A 405 -5.81 22.13 2.87
C ALA A 405 -7.13 22.89 2.57
N PRO A 406 -7.12 24.23 2.50
CA PRO A 406 -8.30 25.01 2.13
C PRO A 406 -8.92 24.66 0.76
N THR A 407 -8.12 24.20 -0.21
CA THR A 407 -8.59 23.77 -1.54
C THR A 407 -7.97 22.44 -1.96
N ARG A 408 -8.61 21.74 -2.89
CA ARG A 408 -8.11 20.47 -3.44
C ARG A 408 -6.75 20.63 -4.10
N GLU A 409 -6.52 21.71 -4.85
CA GLU A 409 -5.24 21.98 -5.52
C GLU A 409 -4.11 22.16 -4.51
N GLN A 410 -4.38 22.84 -3.40
CA GLN A 410 -3.42 22.98 -2.30
C GLN A 410 -3.18 21.63 -1.60
N ALA A 411 -4.21 20.80 -1.43
CA ALA A 411 -4.07 19.46 -0.87
C ALA A 411 -3.21 18.57 -1.80
N LEU A 412 -3.42 18.60 -3.11
CA LEU A 412 -2.61 17.86 -4.09
C LEU A 412 -1.13 18.24 -4.02
N ALA A 413 -0.84 19.55 -4.09
CA ALA A 413 0.54 20.05 -4.03
C ALA A 413 1.25 19.68 -2.71
N ARG A 414 0.47 19.67 -1.62
CA ARG A 414 0.95 19.30 -0.30
C ARG A 414 1.19 17.80 -0.17
N LEU A 415 0.30 16.97 -0.71
CA LEU A 415 0.47 15.52 -0.74
C LEU A 415 1.70 15.13 -1.54
N ASP A 416 1.90 15.69 -2.73
CA ASP A 416 3.09 15.43 -3.55
C ASP A 416 4.37 15.78 -2.79
N ARG A 417 4.41 16.95 -2.13
CA ARG A 417 5.55 17.35 -1.30
C ARG A 417 5.79 16.42 -0.12
N ALA A 418 4.73 15.99 0.57
CA ALA A 418 4.83 15.09 1.72
C ALA A 418 5.33 13.69 1.32
N LEU A 419 4.84 13.16 0.19
CA LEU A 419 5.35 11.93 -0.41
C LEU A 419 6.81 12.09 -0.86
N ALA A 420 7.14 13.22 -1.48
CA ALA A 420 8.51 13.56 -1.88
C ALA A 420 9.48 13.73 -0.71
N GLN A 421 8.99 13.83 0.54
CA GLN A 421 9.79 13.89 1.77
C GLN A 421 9.79 12.56 2.55
N THR A 422 8.98 11.59 2.13
CA THR A 422 8.95 10.25 2.71
C THR A 422 10.10 9.42 2.13
N ARG A 423 10.89 8.77 2.99
CA ARG A 423 12.02 7.92 2.60
C ARG A 423 11.81 6.52 3.17
N ILE A 424 11.73 5.54 2.29
CA ILE A 424 11.61 4.13 2.67
C ILE A 424 12.72 3.37 1.95
N VAL A 425 13.57 2.69 2.72
CA VAL A 425 14.68 1.87 2.22
C VAL A 425 14.63 0.51 2.91
N GLY A 426 14.94 -0.55 2.16
CA GLY A 426 15.01 -1.93 2.63
C GLY A 426 13.93 -2.85 2.07
N LEU A 427 12.89 -2.30 1.45
CA LEU A 427 11.88 -3.07 0.72
C LEU A 427 11.16 -2.21 -0.34
N PRO A 428 10.67 -2.83 -1.44
CA PRO A 428 9.81 -2.17 -2.42
C PRO A 428 8.56 -1.56 -1.79
N ASN A 429 8.17 -0.38 -2.26
CA ASN A 429 7.00 0.34 -1.78
C ASN A 429 6.34 1.16 -2.90
N ASN A 430 5.13 1.66 -2.64
CA ASN A 430 4.35 2.38 -3.64
C ASN A 430 4.45 3.92 -3.59
N VAL A 431 5.40 4.52 -2.84
CA VAL A 431 5.48 5.99 -2.69
C VAL A 431 5.69 6.71 -4.02
N ALA A 432 6.58 6.21 -4.88
CA ALA A 432 6.82 6.79 -6.21
C ALA A 432 5.56 6.69 -7.09
N PHE A 433 4.93 5.53 -7.11
CA PHE A 433 3.69 5.27 -7.84
C PHE A 433 2.55 6.21 -7.42
N LEU A 434 2.39 6.47 -6.12
CA LEU A 434 1.40 7.43 -5.61
C LEU A 434 1.64 8.82 -6.21
N ARG A 435 2.91 9.28 -6.27
CA ARG A 435 3.26 10.57 -6.89
C ARG A 435 2.98 10.59 -8.40
N TYR A 436 3.18 9.47 -9.10
CA TYR A 436 2.84 9.38 -10.52
C TYR A 436 1.34 9.58 -10.74
N ILE A 437 0.49 8.99 -9.90
CA ILE A 437 -0.97 9.21 -9.97
C ILE A 437 -1.31 10.70 -9.81
N LEU A 438 -0.73 11.38 -8.81
CA LEU A 438 -1.00 12.81 -8.55
C LEU A 438 -0.66 13.70 -9.75
N ASN A 439 0.33 13.30 -10.54
CA ASN A 439 0.80 14.03 -11.72
C ASN A 439 0.06 13.67 -13.01
N THR A 440 -0.91 12.74 -12.97
CA THR A 440 -1.78 12.47 -14.13
C THR A 440 -2.85 13.56 -14.29
N ASP A 441 -3.16 13.90 -15.54
CA ASP A 441 -4.27 14.80 -15.86
C ASP A 441 -5.61 14.28 -15.32
N SER A 442 -5.81 12.95 -15.31
CA SER A 442 -7.03 12.32 -14.81
C SER A 442 -7.26 12.61 -13.33
N PHE A 443 -6.23 12.44 -12.48
CA PHE A 443 -6.39 12.71 -11.06
C PHE A 443 -6.39 14.21 -10.75
N ASN A 444 -5.49 14.97 -11.38
CA ASN A 444 -5.35 16.42 -11.14
C ASN A 444 -6.65 17.17 -11.45
N ASN A 445 -7.33 16.84 -12.55
CA ASN A 445 -8.59 17.47 -12.96
C ASN A 445 -9.85 16.73 -12.48
N ALA A 446 -9.72 15.77 -11.56
CA ALA A 446 -10.82 14.97 -11.01
C ALA A 446 -11.68 14.23 -12.07
N ASN A 447 -11.06 13.75 -13.15
CA ASN A 447 -11.64 12.77 -14.06
C ASN A 447 -11.47 11.36 -13.47
N LEU A 448 -12.20 11.12 -12.38
CA LEU A 448 -12.08 9.93 -11.56
C LEU A 448 -13.08 8.85 -11.97
N ASP A 449 -12.64 7.61 -11.92
CA ASP A 449 -13.43 6.39 -12.00
C ASP A 449 -12.57 5.20 -11.52
N THR A 450 -13.23 4.08 -11.27
CA THR A 450 -12.58 2.87 -10.75
C THR A 450 -11.60 2.18 -11.70
N ALA A 451 -11.46 2.64 -12.94
CA ALA A 451 -10.52 2.12 -13.93
C ALA A 451 -9.36 3.11 -14.23
N LEU A 452 -9.14 4.11 -13.37
CA LEU A 452 -8.14 5.15 -13.59
C LEU A 452 -6.72 4.59 -13.71
N ILE A 453 -6.34 3.64 -12.83
CA ILE A 453 -4.99 3.06 -12.82
C ILE A 453 -4.75 2.25 -14.10
N GLU A 454 -5.72 1.44 -14.52
CA GLU A 454 -5.62 0.69 -15.78
C GLU A 454 -5.57 1.63 -17.00
N ARG A 455 -6.34 2.74 -16.98
CA ARG A 455 -6.37 3.71 -18.07
C ARG A 455 -5.04 4.48 -18.22
N GLU A 456 -4.39 4.82 -17.11
CA GLU A 456 -3.18 5.64 -17.11
C GLU A 456 -1.88 4.80 -17.02
N GLN A 457 -1.95 3.50 -17.33
CA GLN A 457 -0.85 2.54 -17.18
C GLN A 457 0.51 3.08 -17.68
N ASP A 458 0.56 3.63 -18.90
CA ASP A 458 1.80 4.14 -19.52
C ASP A 458 2.49 5.27 -18.73
N LYS A 459 1.76 5.99 -17.88
CA LYS A 459 2.30 7.07 -17.03
C LYS A 459 2.63 6.63 -15.62
N LEU A 460 2.17 5.45 -15.21
CA LEU A 460 2.20 5.01 -13.81
C LEU A 460 3.27 3.94 -13.53
N PHE A 461 3.65 3.16 -14.54
CA PHE A 461 4.58 2.03 -14.39
C PHE A 461 5.87 2.25 -15.18
N ASP A 462 6.96 1.62 -14.74
CA ASP A 462 8.29 1.65 -15.36
C ASP A 462 8.82 3.08 -15.57
N GLN A 463 8.58 3.96 -14.60
CA GLN A 463 8.97 5.37 -14.66
C GLN A 463 10.33 5.60 -13.99
N HIS A 464 11.24 6.26 -14.71
CA HIS A 464 12.58 6.63 -14.24
C HIS A 464 12.75 8.15 -14.21
N PRO A 465 12.31 8.83 -13.13
CA PRO A 465 12.26 10.29 -13.09
C PRO A 465 13.65 10.94 -12.94
N LEU A 466 14.68 10.18 -12.58
CA LEU A 466 16.04 10.68 -12.35
C LEU A 466 16.95 10.37 -13.54
N GLY A 467 17.68 11.38 -14.00
CA GLY A 467 18.69 11.19 -15.04
C GLY A 467 19.88 10.36 -14.53
N LEU A 468 20.47 9.55 -15.41
CA LEU A 468 21.62 8.69 -15.11
C LEU A 468 22.78 9.47 -14.46
N SER A 469 23.07 10.68 -14.95
CA SER A 469 24.12 11.54 -14.39
C SER A 469 23.87 11.89 -12.92
N THR A 470 22.62 12.19 -12.55
CA THR A 470 22.22 12.44 -11.16
C THR A 470 22.40 11.20 -10.29
N LEU A 471 22.00 10.01 -10.77
CA LEU A 471 22.15 8.76 -10.03
C LEU A 471 23.63 8.42 -9.77
N VAL A 472 24.42 8.43 -10.84
CA VAL A 472 25.86 8.13 -10.78
C VAL A 472 26.59 9.14 -9.90
N VAL A 473 26.33 10.43 -10.05
CA VAL A 473 26.94 11.47 -9.20
C VAL A 473 26.56 11.25 -7.75
N THR A 474 25.27 10.99 -7.45
CA THR A 474 24.82 10.77 -6.08
C THR A 474 25.51 9.56 -5.46
N ALA A 475 25.56 8.42 -6.17
CA ALA A 475 26.25 7.21 -5.72
C ALA A 475 27.74 7.44 -5.44
N ILE A 476 28.44 8.17 -6.31
CA ILE A 476 29.84 8.53 -6.09
C ILE A 476 29.97 9.46 -4.88
N THR A 477 29.14 10.49 -4.75
CA THR A 477 29.21 11.42 -3.61
C THR A 477 28.87 10.76 -2.29
N GLN A 478 27.93 9.80 -2.28
CA GLN A 478 27.59 8.93 -1.15
C GLN A 478 28.82 8.14 -0.69
N GLN A 479 29.51 7.48 -1.63
CA GLN A 479 30.72 6.69 -1.34
C GLN A 479 31.83 7.59 -0.78
N LEU A 480 32.10 8.73 -1.43
CA LEU A 480 33.14 9.67 -0.99
C LEU A 480 32.82 10.28 0.39
N ALA A 481 31.54 10.59 0.67
CA ALA A 481 31.11 11.11 1.97
C ALA A 481 31.24 10.05 3.07
N SER A 482 30.87 8.80 2.78
CA SER A 482 30.99 7.66 3.71
C SER A 482 32.45 7.39 4.08
N GLU A 483 33.36 7.39 3.09
CA GLU A 483 34.81 7.28 3.31
C GLU A 483 35.34 8.42 4.19
N ALA A 484 34.91 9.66 3.94
CA ALA A 484 35.33 10.82 4.72
C ALA A 484 34.87 10.77 6.19
N VAL A 485 33.72 10.16 6.48
CA VAL A 485 33.21 9.97 7.86
C VAL A 485 34.07 8.97 8.63
N LEU A 486 34.40 7.83 8.03
CA LEU A 486 35.20 6.77 8.66
C LEU A 486 36.61 7.26 9.06
N GLN A 487 37.15 8.25 8.36
CA GLN A 487 38.53 8.68 8.48
C GLN A 487 38.75 9.84 9.47
N LYS A 488 37.69 10.41 10.06
CA LYS A 488 37.82 11.41 11.15
C LYS A 488 38.45 10.84 12.43
N ILE A 489 38.73 9.53 12.47
CA ILE A 489 39.17 8.77 13.64
C ILE A 489 40.69 8.49 13.62
N ASP A 490 41.39 8.70 12.48
CA ASP A 490 42.82 8.39 12.35
C ASP A 490 43.64 9.52 11.70
N ASN A 491 44.89 9.69 12.13
CA ASN A 491 45.85 10.66 11.59
C ASN A 491 46.74 10.09 10.47
N ASP A 492 46.58 8.82 10.11
CA ASP A 492 47.31 8.18 9.01
C ASP A 492 47.14 8.96 7.68
N PRO A 493 48.21 9.47 7.05
CA PRO A 493 48.11 10.15 5.76
C PRO A 493 47.61 9.23 4.62
N PHE A 494 47.80 7.91 4.70
CA PHE A 494 47.33 6.96 3.70
C PHE A 494 45.84 6.65 3.83
N SER A 495 45.25 6.93 4.98
CA SER A 495 43.80 6.85 5.16
C SER A 495 43.08 8.09 4.64
N LYS A 496 43.77 9.18 4.23
CA LYS A 496 43.08 10.42 3.83
C LYS A 496 42.66 10.40 2.36
N PRO A 497 41.42 10.80 2.01
CA PRO A 497 40.91 10.71 0.66
C PRO A 497 41.15 12.07 0.00
N THR A 498 42.41 12.48 -0.08
CA THR A 498 42.82 13.79 -0.61
C THR A 498 42.95 13.80 -2.12
N GLY A 499 42.89 12.62 -2.74
CA GLY A 499 43.22 12.45 -4.14
C GLY A 499 44.70 12.67 -4.47
N PHE A 500 45.60 12.77 -3.47
CA PHE A 500 47.01 13.09 -3.74
C PHE A 500 47.69 12.09 -4.68
N ARG A 501 48.38 12.62 -5.68
CA ARG A 501 49.23 11.91 -6.64
C ARG A 501 50.47 12.76 -6.90
N ALA A 502 51.65 12.17 -6.82
CA ALA A 502 52.90 12.92 -6.90
C ALA A 502 53.25 13.37 -8.34
N TYR A 503 52.81 12.62 -9.36
CA TYR A 503 53.24 12.80 -10.76
C TYR A 503 52.12 12.63 -11.80
N SER A 504 50.87 12.49 -11.36
CA SER A 504 49.70 12.32 -12.23
C SER A 504 48.51 13.05 -11.65
N ASP A 505 47.47 13.24 -12.45
CA ASP A 505 46.17 13.64 -11.92
C ASP A 505 45.53 12.46 -11.19
N TYR A 506 44.67 12.78 -10.21
CA TYR A 506 43.84 11.77 -9.57
C TYR A 506 42.82 11.23 -10.56
N THR A 507 42.71 9.91 -10.62
CA THR A 507 41.61 9.22 -11.30
C THR A 507 41.09 8.09 -10.42
N ARG A 508 39.77 7.89 -10.43
CA ARG A 508 39.11 6.74 -9.81
C ARG A 508 37.95 6.30 -10.69
N SER A 509 37.83 4.99 -10.88
CA SER A 509 36.75 4.37 -11.63
C SER A 509 35.78 3.67 -10.69
N PHE A 510 34.52 3.62 -11.11
CA PHE A 510 33.40 2.99 -10.42
C PHE A 510 32.63 2.15 -11.43
N SER A 511 32.23 0.94 -11.05
CA SER A 511 31.38 0.07 -11.85
C SER A 511 29.96 0.14 -11.30
N LEU A 512 28.98 0.38 -12.16
CA LEU A 512 27.59 0.57 -11.76
C LEU A 512 26.65 -0.27 -12.61
N ILE A 513 25.55 -0.73 -12.01
CA ILE A 513 24.44 -1.36 -12.72
C ILE A 513 23.20 -0.51 -12.53
N TYR A 514 22.55 -0.18 -13.64
CA TYR A 514 21.27 0.53 -13.66
C TYR A 514 20.40 -0.06 -14.77
N ASN A 515 19.15 -0.42 -14.44
CA ASN A 515 18.22 -1.08 -15.37
C ASN A 515 18.84 -2.26 -16.14
N GLU A 516 19.48 -3.17 -15.40
CA GLU A 516 20.18 -4.36 -15.94
C GLU A 516 21.33 -4.05 -16.91
N GLN A 517 21.72 -2.78 -17.05
CA GLN A 517 22.81 -2.34 -17.91
C GLN A 517 24.03 -1.96 -17.08
N SER A 518 25.20 -2.37 -17.57
CA SER A 518 26.49 -2.06 -16.95
C SER A 518 27.04 -0.73 -17.45
N TYR A 519 27.44 0.10 -16.50
CA TYR A 519 28.05 1.41 -16.70
C TYR A 519 29.39 1.47 -15.96
N TYR A 520 30.30 2.29 -16.48
CA TYR A 520 31.46 2.72 -15.71
C TYR A 520 31.42 4.24 -15.58
N ALA A 521 31.82 4.72 -14.41
CA ALA A 521 32.03 6.14 -14.15
C ALA A 521 33.48 6.36 -13.77
N ARG A 522 34.10 7.39 -14.34
CA ARG A 522 35.47 7.80 -14.00
C ARG A 522 35.47 9.24 -13.56
N ILE A 523 35.93 9.46 -12.33
CA ILE A 523 36.21 10.81 -11.83
C ILE A 523 37.69 11.15 -12.03
N SER A 524 37.97 12.40 -12.36
CA SER A 524 39.33 12.95 -12.41
C SER A 524 39.39 14.38 -11.87
N ASN A 525 40.60 14.88 -11.63
CA ASN A 525 40.84 16.23 -11.08
C ASN A 525 40.04 16.50 -9.80
N TRP A 526 39.93 15.48 -8.94
CA TRP A 526 39.10 15.57 -7.75
C TRP A 526 39.71 16.54 -6.75
N HIS A 527 38.94 17.57 -6.41
CA HIS A 527 39.23 18.55 -5.39
C HIS A 527 38.26 18.36 -4.23
N ASN A 528 38.78 17.94 -3.07
CA ASN A 528 37.98 17.72 -1.87
C ASN A 528 38.25 18.83 -0.86
N VAL A 529 37.26 19.71 -0.63
CA VAL A 529 37.39 20.78 0.35
C VAL A 529 37.19 20.20 1.75
N SER A 530 38.29 19.96 2.46
CA SER A 530 38.22 19.56 3.88
C SER A 530 37.75 20.74 4.75
N GLY A 531 37.05 20.46 5.85
CA GLY A 531 36.45 21.48 6.72
C GLY A 531 37.42 22.55 7.29
N ALA A 532 38.73 22.32 7.22
CA ALA A 532 39.76 23.28 7.64
C ALA A 532 40.04 24.39 6.60
N GLU A 533 39.63 24.22 5.34
CA GLU A 533 39.93 25.14 4.23
C GLU A 533 38.77 26.07 3.86
N ARG A 534 37.64 26.03 4.60
CA ARG A 534 36.50 26.94 4.42
C ARG A 534 36.87 28.38 4.78
N LYS A 535 37.60 29.08 3.92
CA LYS A 535 37.81 30.53 4.00
C LYS A 535 36.49 31.26 3.76
N LYS A 536 36.18 32.26 4.60
CA LYS A 536 35.02 33.15 4.41
C LYS A 536 35.15 33.87 3.05
N GLY A 537 34.30 33.50 2.09
CA GLY A 537 34.01 34.31 0.89
C GLY A 537 34.52 33.81 -0.47
N GLY A 538 34.91 32.53 -0.64
CA GLY A 538 35.16 31.92 -1.96
C GLY A 538 34.31 30.68 -2.19
N ASP A 539 34.00 30.37 -3.46
CA ASP A 539 33.28 29.14 -3.88
C ASP A 539 34.10 27.89 -3.49
N ASN A 540 33.85 27.41 -2.27
CA ASN A 540 34.55 26.30 -1.63
C ASN A 540 33.72 25.01 -1.75
N LEU A 541 33.37 24.62 -2.96
CA LEU A 541 32.70 23.34 -3.23
C LEU A 541 33.74 22.27 -3.57
N SER A 542 33.47 21.03 -3.15
CA SER A 542 34.22 19.88 -3.67
C SER A 542 33.83 19.66 -5.13
N SER A 543 34.75 19.20 -5.96
CA SER A 543 34.49 19.05 -7.40
C SER A 543 35.32 17.97 -8.05
N PHE A 544 34.84 17.44 -9.17
CA PHE A 544 35.56 16.52 -10.04
C PHE A 544 35.05 16.62 -11.48
N ALA A 545 35.91 16.29 -12.44
CA ALA A 545 35.49 15.97 -13.79
C ALA A 545 34.92 14.55 -13.81
N LEU A 546 33.80 14.34 -14.49
CA LEU A 546 33.10 13.06 -14.59
C LEU A 546 32.97 12.63 -16.05
N VAL A 547 33.30 11.37 -16.32
CA VAL A 547 32.96 10.66 -17.56
C VAL A 547 32.16 9.43 -17.19
N ILE A 548 30.98 9.26 -17.79
CA ILE A 548 30.17 8.04 -17.69
C ILE A 548 30.18 7.38 -19.06
N GLY A 549 30.51 6.08 -19.10
CA GLY A 549 30.35 5.29 -20.31
C GLY A 549 29.54 4.03 -20.05
N LYS A 550 28.93 3.53 -21.12
CA LYS A 550 28.13 2.31 -21.15
C LYS A 550 28.92 1.20 -21.82
N GLU A 551 28.86 0.00 -21.27
CA GLU A 551 29.42 -1.19 -21.92
C GLU A 551 28.50 -1.66 -23.04
N VAL A 552 29.08 -1.88 -24.23
CA VAL A 552 28.35 -2.41 -25.39
C VAL A 552 28.82 -3.85 -25.62
N ALA A 553 27.87 -4.80 -25.64
CA ALA A 553 28.17 -6.19 -25.94
C ALA A 553 28.71 -6.32 -27.38
N ASN A 554 29.90 -6.91 -27.53
CA ASN A 554 30.45 -7.24 -28.83
C ASN A 554 29.65 -8.40 -29.45
N THR A 555 28.94 -8.14 -30.56
CA THR A 555 28.26 -9.17 -31.36
C THR A 555 29.16 -9.80 -32.42
N GLN A 556 30.49 -9.85 -32.21
CA GLN A 556 31.42 -10.47 -33.14
C GLN A 556 32.25 -11.58 -32.50
N ASP A 557 31.88 -12.80 -32.92
CA ASP A 557 32.61 -14.07 -32.99
C ASP A 557 33.89 -14.24 -32.14
N ASP A 558 33.83 -15.26 -31.31
CA ASP A 558 34.95 -15.92 -30.64
C ASP A 558 36.13 -16.14 -31.60
N SER A 559 37.28 -15.55 -31.26
CA SER A 559 38.62 -16.18 -31.36
C SER A 559 39.77 -15.16 -31.38
N ASN A 560 39.81 -14.15 -30.51
CA ASN A 560 41.09 -13.55 -30.11
C ASN A 560 41.05 -12.78 -28.78
N ILE A 561 42.14 -12.95 -28.04
CA ILE A 561 42.46 -12.48 -26.69
C ILE A 561 42.49 -10.93 -26.62
N ASN A 562 41.90 -10.37 -25.55
CA ASN A 562 41.98 -8.97 -25.09
C ASN A 562 41.53 -7.89 -26.10
N VAL A 563 40.26 -7.89 -26.49
CA VAL A 563 39.61 -6.69 -27.03
C VAL A 563 38.93 -5.97 -25.87
N ALA A 564 39.42 -4.79 -25.51
CA ALA A 564 38.75 -3.92 -24.54
C ALA A 564 37.28 -3.75 -24.95
N ALA A 565 36.34 -3.97 -24.02
CA ALA A 565 34.92 -3.76 -24.28
C ALA A 565 34.72 -2.40 -24.95
N GLN A 566 33.95 -2.35 -26.04
CA GLN A 566 33.64 -1.07 -26.67
C GLN A 566 32.77 -0.26 -25.70
N THR A 567 33.29 0.89 -25.29
CA THR A 567 32.61 1.80 -24.38
C THR A 567 32.08 3.01 -25.13
N GLU A 568 30.78 3.28 -24.99
CA GLU A 568 30.16 4.50 -25.50
C GLU A 568 30.09 5.53 -24.37
N THR A 569 30.65 6.74 -24.57
CA THR A 569 30.53 7.83 -23.60
C THR A 569 29.10 8.37 -23.60
N VAL A 570 28.42 8.25 -22.46
CA VAL A 570 27.03 8.71 -22.26
C VAL A 570 27.00 10.10 -21.64
N TYR A 571 28.00 10.46 -20.84
CA TYR A 571 28.10 11.76 -20.18
C TYR A 571 29.56 12.19 -20.00
N GLU A 572 29.83 13.47 -20.19
CA GLU A 572 31.10 14.12 -19.83
C GLU A 572 30.82 15.53 -19.32
N GLY A 573 31.31 15.85 -18.12
CA GLY A 573 31.02 17.15 -17.50
C GLY A 573 31.83 17.43 -16.24
N GLN A 574 31.72 18.67 -15.76
CA GLN A 574 32.25 19.08 -14.45
C GLN A 574 31.13 19.02 -13.41
N VAL A 575 31.43 18.41 -12.28
CA VAL A 575 30.52 18.25 -11.15
C VAL A 575 31.09 18.99 -9.95
N SER A 576 30.27 19.80 -9.30
CA SER A 576 30.56 20.33 -7.97
C SER A 576 29.54 19.81 -6.98
N TYR A 577 29.95 19.58 -5.73
CA TYR A 577 29.08 19.04 -4.70
C TYR A 577 29.45 19.55 -3.31
N ASP A 578 28.46 19.54 -2.41
CA ASP A 578 28.62 19.67 -0.97
C ASP A 578 27.82 18.55 -0.30
N SER A 579 28.36 17.95 0.76
CA SER A 579 27.68 16.88 1.50
C SER A 579 27.72 17.22 2.97
N SER A 580 26.55 17.47 3.56
CA SER A 580 26.46 17.85 4.97
C SER A 580 26.70 16.66 5.90
N ASP A 581 26.34 15.47 5.44
CA ASP A 581 26.60 14.18 6.09
C ASP A 581 26.70 13.07 5.02
N ALA A 582 26.65 11.81 5.45
CA ALA A 582 26.70 10.66 4.58
C ALA A 582 25.41 10.42 3.79
N HIS A 583 24.34 11.20 3.97
CA HIS A 583 23.05 10.98 3.33
C HIS A 583 22.55 12.19 2.54
N ASN A 584 23.05 13.40 2.83
CA ASN A 584 22.52 14.65 2.28
C ASN A 584 23.55 15.32 1.38
N HIS A 585 23.20 15.47 0.10
CA HIS A 585 24.07 15.98 -0.95
C HIS A 585 23.41 17.17 -1.67
N THR A 586 24.18 18.23 -1.90
CA THR A 586 23.84 19.27 -2.86
C THR A 586 24.77 19.14 -4.05
N LEU A 587 24.21 18.94 -5.23
CA LEU A 587 24.93 18.66 -6.47
C LEU A 587 24.75 19.81 -7.46
N TRP A 588 25.82 20.16 -8.17
CA TRP A 588 25.80 21.06 -9.31
C TRP A 588 26.34 20.31 -10.53
N LEU A 589 25.43 19.95 -11.42
CA LEU A 589 25.70 19.29 -12.70
C LEU A 589 24.73 19.81 -13.76
N GLU A 590 25.14 19.77 -15.03
CA GLU A 590 24.29 20.16 -16.18
C GLU A 590 23.71 21.60 -16.10
N GLY A 591 24.41 22.49 -15.38
CA GLY A 591 23.97 23.86 -15.15
C GLY A 591 22.85 24.03 -14.12
N GLY A 592 22.40 22.95 -13.48
CA GLY A 592 21.39 22.94 -12.42
C GLY A 592 21.98 22.70 -11.02
N ARG A 593 21.21 23.07 -9.99
CA ARG A 593 21.46 22.69 -8.60
C ARG A 593 20.40 21.68 -8.17
N ILE A 594 20.84 20.53 -7.69
CA ILE A 594 19.99 19.42 -7.25
C ILE A 594 20.26 19.15 -5.77
N SER A 595 19.20 19.00 -4.98
CA SER A 595 19.31 18.46 -3.62
C SER A 595 18.95 16.98 -3.69
N ALA A 596 19.87 16.11 -3.28
CA ALA A 596 19.71 14.68 -3.31
C ALA A 596 19.97 14.10 -1.92
N GLN A 597 19.23 13.05 -1.58
CA GLN A 597 19.52 12.21 -0.43
C GLN A 597 19.79 10.78 -0.86
N SER A 598 20.65 10.07 -0.13
CA SER A 598 20.95 8.68 -0.45
C SER A 598 21.21 7.77 0.74
N TRP A 599 20.91 6.50 0.53
CA TRP A 599 21.16 5.39 1.45
C TRP A 599 21.73 4.22 0.67
N VAL A 600 22.52 3.39 1.34
CA VAL A 600 23.13 2.20 0.75
C VAL A 600 22.65 0.97 1.49
N SER A 601 22.16 -0.02 0.75
CA SER A 601 21.84 -1.35 1.27
C SER A 601 22.21 -2.38 0.21
N ASN A 602 23.05 -3.36 0.56
CA ASN A 602 23.54 -4.41 -0.34
C ASN A 602 24.07 -3.87 -1.68
N GLU A 603 24.99 -2.91 -1.64
CA GLU A 603 25.57 -2.21 -2.81
C GLU A 603 24.60 -1.34 -3.63
N THR A 604 23.29 -1.49 -3.42
CA THR A 604 22.27 -0.61 -4.00
C THR A 604 22.28 0.73 -3.29
N VAL A 605 22.47 1.80 -4.07
CA VAL A 605 22.32 3.18 -3.65
C VAL A 605 20.92 3.65 -4.02
N TYR A 606 20.10 3.90 -3.01
CA TYR A 606 18.79 4.52 -3.15
C TYR A 606 18.95 6.02 -3.20
N VAL A 607 18.44 6.67 -4.25
CA VAL A 607 18.56 8.11 -4.48
C VAL A 607 17.19 8.76 -4.41
N PHE A 608 17.08 9.82 -3.62
CA PHE A 608 15.84 10.58 -3.43
C PHE A 608 16.06 12.06 -3.75
N THR A 609 15.17 12.65 -4.54
CA THR A 609 15.13 14.08 -4.86
C THR A 609 13.69 14.58 -4.81
N ASP A 610 13.50 15.90 -4.92
CA ASP A 610 12.16 16.47 -5.07
C ASP A 610 11.45 15.99 -6.35
N SER A 611 12.20 15.65 -7.40
CA SER A 611 11.66 15.18 -8.68
C SER A 611 11.25 13.71 -8.67
N GLY A 612 11.73 12.91 -7.73
CA GLY A 612 11.47 11.47 -7.69
C GLY A 612 12.56 10.70 -6.96
N CYS A 613 12.41 9.39 -6.92
CA CYS A 613 13.42 8.46 -6.43
C CYS A 613 13.73 7.40 -7.49
N ASP A 614 14.93 6.86 -7.42
CA ASP A 614 15.38 5.72 -8.22
C ASP A 614 16.53 5.02 -7.47
N GLU A 615 16.99 3.90 -7.98
CA GLU A 615 18.10 3.14 -7.39
C GLU A 615 19.19 2.80 -8.42
N ILE A 616 20.43 2.69 -7.95
CA ILE A 616 21.58 2.30 -8.77
C ILE A 616 22.51 1.42 -7.95
N THR A 617 23.00 0.33 -8.53
CA THR A 617 23.97 -0.54 -7.84
C THR A 617 25.37 0.00 -8.09
N LEU A 618 26.15 0.19 -7.02
CA LEU A 618 27.56 0.56 -7.07
C LEU A 618 28.40 -0.65 -6.62
N ILE A 619 28.98 -1.37 -7.58
CA ILE A 619 29.66 -2.64 -7.32
C ILE A 619 30.95 -2.39 -6.53
N ASP A 620 31.12 -3.09 -5.40
CA ASP A 620 32.41 -3.19 -4.74
C ASP A 620 33.23 -4.32 -5.37
N VAL A 621 34.04 -3.93 -6.36
CA VAL A 621 34.93 -4.83 -7.09
C VAL A 621 35.90 -5.58 -6.17
N MET A 622 36.23 -5.03 -4.98
CA MET A 622 37.10 -5.70 -4.01
C MET A 622 36.36 -6.74 -3.16
N ALA A 623 35.08 -6.51 -2.86
CA ALA A 623 34.24 -7.47 -2.15
C ALA A 623 33.94 -8.72 -2.99
N HIS A 624 33.91 -8.58 -4.31
CA HIS A 624 33.57 -9.65 -5.27
C HIS A 624 34.80 -10.42 -5.80
N VAL A 625 36.00 -10.21 -5.24
CA VAL A 625 37.20 -10.97 -5.63
C VAL A 625 37.11 -12.40 -5.10
N GLY A 626 36.53 -13.30 -5.91
CA GLY A 626 36.46 -14.74 -5.62
C GLY A 626 35.10 -15.39 -5.87
N GLU A 627 34.07 -14.63 -6.24
CA GLU A 627 32.75 -15.16 -6.58
C GLU A 627 32.61 -15.30 -8.10
N ASP A 628 32.72 -16.54 -8.60
CA ASP A 628 32.32 -16.88 -9.97
C ASP A 628 30.80 -16.66 -10.12
N THR A 629 30.41 -15.95 -11.16
CA THR A 629 29.01 -15.63 -11.51
C THR A 629 28.15 -16.89 -11.61
N ALA A 630 27.10 -16.97 -10.78
CA ALA A 630 26.17 -18.09 -10.74
C ALA A 630 25.41 -18.28 -12.07
N ALA A 631 25.19 -19.55 -12.42
CA ALA A 631 24.78 -20.05 -13.72
C ALA A 631 23.33 -19.74 -14.14
N VAL A 632 23.14 -19.65 -15.45
CA VAL A 632 21.86 -19.63 -16.18
C VAL A 632 21.05 -20.90 -15.84
N GLY A 633 19.90 -20.75 -15.17
CA GLY A 633 18.97 -21.86 -14.85
C GLY A 633 18.26 -21.80 -13.49
N SER A 634 18.62 -20.85 -12.61
CA SER A 634 18.02 -20.72 -11.27
C SER A 634 16.58 -20.21 -11.30
N LEU A 635 15.65 -20.90 -10.64
CA LEU A 635 14.28 -20.42 -10.45
C LEU A 635 14.12 -19.83 -9.05
N LYS A 636 14.08 -18.50 -9.01
CA LYS A 636 14.04 -17.72 -7.79
C LYS A 636 12.61 -17.39 -7.37
N SER A 637 12.44 -17.19 -6.07
CA SER A 637 11.22 -16.64 -5.50
C SER A 637 11.07 -15.19 -5.97
N PRO A 638 9.95 -14.82 -6.62
CA PRO A 638 9.71 -13.46 -7.10
C PRO A 638 9.20 -12.53 -5.99
N MET A 639 9.01 -13.08 -4.78
CA MET A 639 8.53 -12.40 -3.60
C MET A 639 8.90 -13.21 -2.35
N PRO A 640 9.10 -12.57 -1.19
CA PRO A 640 9.18 -13.31 0.06
C PRO A 640 7.81 -13.90 0.42
N GLY A 641 7.78 -15.11 0.95
CA GLY A 641 6.53 -15.77 1.32
C GLY A 641 6.74 -17.15 1.93
N GLN A 642 5.65 -17.87 2.15
CA GLN A 642 5.67 -19.26 2.55
C GLN A 642 5.48 -20.15 1.31
N VAL A 643 6.32 -21.15 1.12
CA VAL A 643 6.09 -22.17 0.09
C VAL A 643 4.89 -23.01 0.49
N VAL A 644 3.76 -22.85 -0.19
CA VAL A 644 2.53 -23.62 0.09
C VAL A 644 2.70 -25.06 -0.38
N ALA A 645 3.21 -25.24 -1.59
CA ALA A 645 3.43 -26.55 -2.18
C ALA A 645 4.36 -26.49 -3.39
N PHE A 646 5.20 -27.50 -3.56
CA PHE A 646 5.75 -27.85 -4.86
C PHE A 646 4.75 -28.74 -5.61
N LYS A 647 4.50 -28.45 -6.88
CA LYS A 647 3.65 -29.22 -7.80
C LYS A 647 4.42 -30.29 -8.56
N VAL A 648 5.74 -30.29 -8.41
CA VAL A 648 6.70 -31.17 -9.08
C VAL A 648 7.64 -31.79 -8.05
N ALA A 649 8.25 -32.92 -8.40
CA ALA A 649 9.30 -33.58 -7.63
C ALA A 649 10.64 -33.54 -8.37
N VAL A 650 11.73 -33.75 -7.63
CA VAL A 650 13.07 -33.93 -8.22
C VAL A 650 13.04 -35.10 -9.21
N GLY A 651 13.50 -34.87 -10.43
CA GLY A 651 13.50 -35.81 -11.54
C GLY A 651 12.31 -35.71 -12.49
N ASP A 652 11.32 -34.87 -12.21
CA ASP A 652 10.18 -34.65 -13.11
C ASP A 652 10.60 -33.84 -14.35
N THR A 653 10.14 -34.27 -15.52
CA THR A 653 10.24 -33.50 -16.77
C THR A 653 9.11 -32.49 -16.84
N VAL A 654 9.44 -31.22 -17.00
CA VAL A 654 8.48 -30.10 -17.02
C VAL A 654 8.54 -29.36 -18.35
N LYS A 655 7.39 -28.88 -18.81
CA LYS A 655 7.30 -28.03 -20.01
C LYS A 655 7.25 -26.56 -19.65
N LYS A 656 7.71 -25.70 -20.55
CA LYS A 656 7.56 -24.25 -20.46
C LYS A 656 6.11 -23.87 -20.15
N GLY A 657 5.93 -23.07 -19.11
CA GLY A 657 4.64 -22.61 -18.58
C GLY A 657 3.98 -23.58 -17.59
N GLU A 658 4.56 -24.75 -17.33
CA GLU A 658 4.02 -25.71 -16.36
C GLU A 658 4.21 -25.20 -14.92
N PRO A 659 3.18 -25.29 -14.05
CA PRO A 659 3.28 -24.91 -12.64
C PRO A 659 4.28 -25.76 -11.86
N LEU A 660 5.20 -25.11 -11.13
CA LEU A 660 6.27 -25.76 -10.37
C LEU A 660 6.07 -25.63 -8.87
N ALA A 661 5.79 -24.43 -8.38
CA ALA A 661 5.63 -24.15 -6.95
C ALA A 661 4.54 -23.10 -6.73
N VAL A 662 3.93 -23.12 -5.55
CA VAL A 662 2.99 -22.10 -5.09
C VAL A 662 3.55 -21.46 -3.84
N ILE A 663 3.64 -20.14 -3.85
CA ILE A 663 4.09 -19.33 -2.72
C ILE A 663 2.92 -18.50 -2.25
N GLU A 664 2.68 -18.45 -0.94
CA GLU A 664 1.70 -17.58 -0.33
C GLU A 664 2.42 -16.50 0.47
N ALA A 665 2.11 -15.25 0.15
CA ALA A 665 2.39 -14.15 1.05
C ALA A 665 1.14 -13.29 1.16
N MET A 666 0.83 -12.84 2.38
CA MET A 666 -0.17 -11.80 2.60
C MET A 666 -1.56 -12.16 2.01
N LYS A 667 -1.93 -13.45 2.12
CA LYS A 667 -3.18 -14.05 1.59
C LYS A 667 -3.29 -14.08 0.05
N ILE A 668 -2.18 -13.88 -0.66
CA ILE A 668 -2.10 -14.00 -2.11
C ILE A 668 -1.22 -15.21 -2.43
N GLU A 669 -1.76 -16.15 -3.20
CA GLU A 669 -1.01 -17.26 -3.77
C GLU A 669 -0.44 -16.85 -5.13
N HIS A 670 0.85 -17.09 -5.34
CA HIS A 670 1.53 -16.91 -6.61
C HIS A 670 2.12 -18.24 -7.08
N THR A 671 1.88 -18.58 -8.34
CA THR A 671 2.35 -19.83 -8.94
C THR A 671 3.59 -19.57 -9.78
N ILE A 672 4.71 -20.19 -9.40
CA ILE A 672 5.94 -20.21 -10.18
C ILE A 672 5.77 -21.21 -11.32
N THR A 673 6.09 -20.79 -12.55
CA THR A 673 5.97 -21.62 -13.75
C THR A 673 7.34 -21.84 -14.38
N ALA A 674 7.49 -22.95 -15.11
CA ALA A 674 8.73 -23.28 -15.79
C ALA A 674 9.03 -22.29 -16.93
N PRO A 675 10.22 -21.66 -16.96
CA PRO A 675 10.55 -20.67 -17.99
C PRO A 675 10.86 -21.34 -19.35
N ASN A 676 11.34 -22.58 -19.31
CA ASN A 676 11.71 -23.42 -20.45
C ASN A 676 11.41 -24.90 -20.13
N ASP A 677 11.46 -25.76 -21.15
CA ASP A 677 11.39 -27.22 -20.97
C ASP A 677 12.66 -27.72 -20.25
N GLY A 678 12.55 -28.72 -19.38
CA GLY A 678 13.71 -29.30 -18.70
C GLY A 678 13.35 -30.33 -17.62
N VAL A 679 14.34 -30.74 -16.84
CA VAL A 679 14.16 -31.69 -15.72
C VAL A 679 14.47 -31.00 -14.40
N VAL A 680 13.60 -31.18 -13.41
CA VAL A 680 13.78 -30.62 -12.05
C VAL A 680 14.96 -31.32 -11.38
N ALA A 681 16.06 -30.60 -11.18
CA ALA A 681 17.31 -31.12 -10.63
C ALA A 681 17.29 -31.16 -9.10
N GLU A 682 16.74 -30.12 -8.47
CA GLU A 682 16.73 -29.99 -7.01
C GLU A 682 15.58 -29.07 -6.54
N LEU A 683 15.04 -29.34 -5.35
CA LEU A 683 14.15 -28.44 -4.61
C LEU A 683 14.89 -27.97 -3.35
N LEU A 684 15.08 -26.67 -3.20
CA LEU A 684 15.91 -26.08 -2.14
C LEU A 684 15.14 -25.78 -0.85
N PHE A 685 13.81 -25.91 -0.88
CA PHE A 685 12.90 -25.67 0.25
C PHE A 685 11.84 -26.78 0.36
N ALA A 686 11.18 -26.88 1.51
CA ALA A 686 10.02 -27.73 1.73
C ALA A 686 8.72 -26.91 1.79
N ALA A 687 7.58 -27.59 1.56
CA ALA A 687 6.28 -26.99 1.79
C ALA A 687 6.13 -26.60 3.27
N GLY A 688 5.80 -25.34 3.53
CA GLY A 688 5.74 -24.71 4.84
C GLY A 688 6.94 -23.81 5.16
N ASP A 689 8.03 -23.87 4.39
CA ASP A 689 9.21 -23.03 4.63
C ASP A 689 8.99 -21.59 4.17
N LEU A 690 9.66 -20.66 4.86
CA LEU A 690 9.69 -19.24 4.50
C LEU A 690 10.87 -18.98 3.57
N VAL A 691 10.61 -18.22 2.51
CA VAL A 691 11.58 -17.83 1.49
C VAL A 691 11.62 -16.31 1.40
N ALA A 692 12.80 -15.75 1.13
CA ALA A 692 13.00 -14.34 0.84
C ALA A 692 12.78 -14.05 -0.66
N ASP A 693 12.75 -12.76 -1.01
CA ASP A 693 12.79 -12.35 -2.41
C ASP A 693 14.13 -12.75 -3.03
N GLY A 694 14.11 -13.30 -4.24
CA GLY A 694 15.30 -13.75 -4.94
C GLY A 694 15.89 -15.08 -4.46
N ASP A 695 15.35 -15.71 -3.40
CA ASP A 695 15.79 -17.03 -2.94
C ASP A 695 15.59 -18.07 -4.03
N GLU A 696 16.61 -18.85 -4.34
CA GLU A 696 16.49 -19.92 -5.33
C GLU A 696 15.63 -21.05 -4.76
N LEU A 697 14.48 -21.32 -5.37
CA LEU A 697 13.49 -22.29 -4.88
C LEU A 697 13.77 -23.69 -5.37
N LEU A 698 14.13 -23.78 -6.65
CA LEU A 698 14.40 -25.02 -7.35
C LEU A 698 15.32 -24.74 -8.53
N ARG A 699 15.98 -25.79 -9.00
CA ARG A 699 16.85 -25.73 -10.18
C ARG A 699 16.32 -26.65 -11.26
N ILE A 700 16.31 -26.15 -12.50
CA ILE A 700 16.00 -26.96 -13.69
C ILE A 700 17.27 -27.07 -14.51
N ASP A 701 17.64 -28.30 -14.87
CA ASP A 701 18.63 -28.52 -15.90
C ASP A 701 17.91 -28.56 -17.26
N SER A 702 18.32 -27.69 -18.17
CA SER A 702 17.88 -27.75 -19.57
C SER A 702 18.40 -29.05 -20.19
N GLU A 703 17.54 -29.80 -20.90
CA GLU A 703 18.01 -30.91 -21.74
C GLU A 703 19.00 -30.33 -22.77
N SER A 704 20.29 -30.59 -22.57
CA SER A 704 21.33 -30.26 -23.53
C SER A 704 21.08 -31.08 -24.80
N GLU A 705 20.79 -30.42 -25.92
CA GLU A 705 20.89 -31.03 -27.27
C GLU A 705 22.34 -31.40 -27.61
#